data_AF-A0A261WQ64-F1
#
_entry.id   AF-A0A261WQ64-F1
#
_cell.length_a   1.000
_cell.length_b   1.000
_cell.length_c   1.000
_cell.angle_alpha   90.00
_cell.angle_beta   90.00
_cell.angle_gamma   90.00
#
_symmetry.space_group_name_H-M   'P 1'
#
loop_
_entity.id
_entity.type
_entity.pdbx_description
1 polymer ?
#
loop_
_entity_poly.entity_id
_entity_poly.type
_entity_poly.pdbx_seq_one_letter_code
_entity_poly.pdbx_strand_id
1 'polypeptide(L)'
;MSDLPLMYLLGGNGSTAQWWDDALPHFQRYQVVPLELPGFGSNPLPPCDDIAAYADALLAATARGSSIVAVGVNALLVMHALQRQPGHFCRSVLLAPVGAFLWQRSLPALMSPLPIRKTIHWLLANKPQLFAHKFSRHAWPDSHYQRMGAGYARCRAFIPYWDMVRADTALPLLEWVQDSIELVWGDQDKVLGIDQAAAWSAILARADLTISLKPGWGHYPWIDSPAEFAQWLESGERGFVAHTKGGRLRLAAITGQPVPAALSLVQGDDSALPAFLASQPDAIWAVRSSSFGEDQADAANAGLSTTFLREPVHNVPARVAELHCAGVEEVVVQRFITPVLSGIAFVRHLSVELEWVEGHLESLADGQASPERAIISRLGESWSSGSFKPSYGLTQEMLWGFLQGVLRVFHYVPGDVEWAWDGSQLWLLQYRPISDYGWRRHLTAANIAEILPPQPSRLVEYAQRRAAGSIPAIMARWDSRILQDNEPFTALFGAASYINNDLFLARLADWGIASSSYAGEVGGATPHLPWRPLRLLRSLPLFLRMQRIARGHLLTLEQQLHRFDRELQTLIALGADGQQLADWFTRFYVFVVQGNLCIATSLASSGGDLLGRPPTAYDDLEHCPHRLPWETDPATPRPAQTDLPMQAFPSWPKAIRLAHSAGLPGMRGYYLQVREWYRDNLMRVFFRLHHAMPVGDRADWFAPHPDIRSRDGSFWQDGREGTEQATGFMIYPGQVQGILGEDILLEDTLDPGRHAHYQSARAVIARMGGRLSHGSTLLRELRKPSAVLPNVDMAWVGREVRYADGELLLVEGQ
;
A
#
# COMPACT_ATOMS: atom_id res chain seq x y z
N MET A 1 29.86 34.45 13.23
CA MET A 1 28.48 34.09 12.80
C MET A 1 28.14 32.87 13.62
N SER A 2 27.10 32.93 14.45
CA SER A 2 26.76 31.82 15.35
C SER A 2 26.35 30.59 14.55
N ASP A 3 26.98 29.45 14.81
CA ASP A 3 26.69 28.13 14.22
C ASP A 3 25.34 27.56 14.74
N LEU A 4 24.24 28.28 14.49
CA LEU A 4 22.91 27.77 14.83
C LEU A 4 22.51 26.66 13.85
N PRO A 5 21.85 25.59 14.31
CA PRO A 5 21.32 24.56 13.44
C PRO A 5 20.30 25.15 12.44
N LEU A 6 20.33 24.65 11.21
CA LEU A 6 19.46 25.09 10.13
C LEU A 6 18.08 24.44 10.23
N MET A 7 17.01 25.23 10.16
CA MET A 7 15.63 24.77 10.10
C MET A 7 14.89 25.39 8.92
N TYR A 8 14.31 24.55 8.07
CA TYR A 8 13.48 24.98 6.96
C TYR A 8 12.01 25.06 7.37
N LEU A 9 11.30 26.12 6.95
CA LEU A 9 9.84 26.24 7.13
C LEU A 9 9.14 26.13 5.78
N LEU A 10 8.34 25.09 5.62
CA LEU A 10 7.62 24.79 4.39
C LEU A 10 6.11 24.91 4.61
N GLY A 11 5.54 26.02 4.14
CA GLY A 11 4.10 26.28 4.26
C GLY A 11 3.23 25.30 3.45
N GLY A 12 1.92 25.34 3.67
CA GLY A 12 0.95 24.49 2.98
C GLY A 12 0.53 25.03 1.60
N ASN A 13 -0.61 24.54 1.09
CA ASN A 13 -1.14 24.99 -0.20
C ASN A 13 -1.54 26.47 -0.12
N GLY A 14 -1.05 27.30 -1.05
CA GLY A 14 -1.31 28.74 -1.04
C GLY A 14 -0.37 29.56 -0.17
N SER A 15 0.51 28.91 0.59
CA SER A 15 1.49 29.60 1.44
C SER A 15 2.63 30.21 0.64
N THR A 16 3.24 31.25 1.22
CA THR A 16 4.46 31.92 0.73
C THR A 16 5.40 32.15 1.90
N ALA A 17 6.68 32.43 1.65
CA ALA A 17 7.66 32.74 2.68
C ALA A 17 7.18 33.80 3.67
N GLN A 18 6.47 34.82 3.17
CA GLN A 18 5.92 35.93 3.96
C GLN A 18 4.93 35.49 5.04
N TRP A 19 4.32 34.31 4.93
CA TRP A 19 3.40 33.81 5.96
C TRP A 19 4.08 33.54 7.30
N TRP A 20 5.41 33.46 7.29
CA TRP A 20 6.22 33.23 8.48
C TRP A 20 6.78 34.53 9.09
N ASP A 21 6.59 35.69 8.46
CA ASP A 21 7.23 36.96 8.84
C ASP A 21 7.00 37.35 10.31
N ASP A 22 5.83 37.03 10.87
CA ASP A 22 5.51 37.35 12.27
C ASP A 22 6.10 36.32 13.25
N ALA A 23 6.39 35.09 12.80
CA ALA A 23 6.98 34.03 13.62
C ALA A 23 8.51 34.08 13.62
N LEU A 24 9.14 34.46 12.51
CA LEU A 24 10.60 34.49 12.34
C LEU A 24 11.35 35.26 13.45
N PRO A 25 10.91 36.43 13.92
CA PRO A 25 11.61 37.18 14.96
C PRO A 25 11.65 36.49 16.33
N HIS A 26 10.82 35.46 16.54
CA HIS A 26 10.72 34.74 17.81
C HIS A 26 11.65 33.52 17.90
N PHE A 27 12.28 33.12 16.80
CA PHE A 27 13.29 32.05 16.80
C PHE A 27 14.65 32.56 17.28
N GLN A 28 15.24 31.84 18.23
CA GLN A 28 16.52 32.19 18.86
C GLN A 28 17.55 31.05 18.80
N ARG A 29 17.10 29.80 18.61
CA ARG A 29 17.91 28.58 18.64
C ARG A 29 18.19 28.00 17.26
N TYR A 30 17.46 28.41 16.23
CA TYR A 30 17.67 27.95 14.85
C TYR A 30 17.98 29.10 13.90
N GLN A 31 18.81 28.82 12.91
CA GLN A 31 18.80 29.60 11.68
C GLN A 31 17.61 29.15 10.85
N VAL A 32 16.58 29.98 10.76
CA VAL A 32 15.31 29.60 10.13
C VAL A 32 15.20 30.15 8.70
N VAL A 33 14.86 29.27 7.75
CA VAL A 33 14.74 29.61 6.33
C VAL A 33 13.37 29.17 5.78
N PRO A 34 12.44 30.11 5.49
CA PRO A 34 11.23 29.79 4.76
C PRO A 34 11.52 29.31 3.35
N LEU A 35 10.87 28.23 2.93
CA LEU A 35 11.00 27.63 1.60
C LEU A 35 9.77 27.87 0.73
N GLU A 36 10.02 28.08 -0.56
CA GLU A 36 8.99 28.12 -1.61
C GLU A 36 9.37 27.14 -2.71
N LEU A 37 8.58 26.08 -2.87
CA LEU A 37 8.78 25.08 -3.93
C LEU A 37 8.36 25.63 -5.31
N PRO A 38 8.72 24.96 -6.42
CA PRO A 38 8.29 25.37 -7.76
C PRO A 38 6.77 25.60 -7.86
N GLY A 39 6.36 26.76 -8.37
CA GLY A 39 4.96 27.17 -8.45
C GLY A 39 4.38 27.81 -7.17
N PHE A 40 5.15 27.96 -6.10
CA PHE A 40 4.75 28.69 -4.89
C PHE A 40 5.40 30.07 -4.81
N GLY A 41 4.64 31.03 -4.29
CA GLY A 41 5.13 32.38 -3.98
C GLY A 41 5.97 33.02 -5.08
N SER A 42 7.19 33.40 -4.72
CA SER A 42 8.14 34.10 -5.57
C SER A 42 9.12 33.16 -6.29
N ASN A 43 9.03 31.83 -6.07
CA ASN A 43 9.84 30.88 -6.83
C ASN A 43 9.51 31.02 -8.32
N PRO A 44 10.52 31.22 -9.21
CA PRO A 44 10.27 31.49 -10.63
C PRO A 44 9.90 30.24 -11.43
N LEU A 45 10.19 29.05 -10.92
CA LEU A 45 9.94 27.79 -11.63
C LEU A 45 8.44 27.48 -11.73
N PRO A 46 7.97 26.84 -12.81
CA PRO A 46 6.59 26.38 -12.91
C PRO A 46 6.29 25.28 -11.88
N PRO A 47 5.01 25.01 -11.56
CA PRO A 47 4.63 23.85 -10.76
C PRO A 47 5.21 22.56 -11.34
N CYS A 48 5.67 21.64 -10.48
CA CYS A 48 6.13 20.32 -10.90
C CYS A 48 4.95 19.47 -11.40
N ASP A 49 5.23 18.44 -12.21
CA ASP A 49 4.19 17.61 -12.84
C ASP A 49 3.54 16.58 -11.91
N ASP A 50 4.23 16.18 -10.83
CA ASP A 50 3.73 15.21 -9.85
C ASP A 50 4.44 15.32 -8.48
N ILE A 51 3.94 14.55 -7.51
CA ILE A 51 4.45 14.47 -6.12
C ILE A 51 5.94 14.14 -6.11
N ALA A 52 6.34 13.22 -6.98
CA ALA A 52 7.70 12.74 -7.00
C ALA A 52 8.65 13.86 -7.52
N ALA A 53 8.30 14.59 -8.58
CA ALA A 53 9.10 15.74 -9.01
C ALA A 53 9.18 16.84 -7.93
N TYR A 54 8.12 17.03 -7.15
CA TYR A 54 8.13 17.93 -6.01
C TYR A 54 9.07 17.48 -4.87
N ALA A 55 9.09 16.20 -4.54
CA ALA A 55 10.01 15.66 -3.54
C ALA A 55 11.48 15.80 -4.00
N ASP A 56 11.76 15.61 -5.29
CA ASP A 56 13.11 15.84 -5.85
C ASP A 56 13.51 17.32 -5.76
N ALA A 57 12.58 18.23 -6.06
CA ALA A 57 12.81 19.67 -5.91
C ALA A 57 13.02 20.08 -4.43
N LEU A 58 12.33 19.44 -3.50
CA LEU A 58 12.52 19.68 -2.06
C LEU A 58 13.90 19.21 -1.59
N LEU A 59 14.32 18.01 -1.99
CA LEU A 59 15.65 17.48 -1.66
C LEU A 59 16.75 18.38 -2.24
N ALA A 60 16.61 18.86 -3.48
CA ALA A 60 17.56 19.79 -4.08
C ALA A 60 17.60 21.18 -3.40
N ALA A 61 16.50 21.61 -2.80
CA ALA A 61 16.40 22.90 -2.11
C ALA A 61 16.87 22.87 -0.65
N THR A 62 17.18 21.69 -0.10
CA THR A 62 17.48 21.51 1.32
C THR A 62 18.80 20.80 1.57
N ALA A 63 19.50 21.21 2.63
CA ALA A 63 20.73 20.54 3.05
C ALA A 63 20.42 19.26 3.87
N ARG A 64 21.18 18.18 3.63
CA ARG A 64 21.13 16.97 4.46
C ARG A 64 21.54 17.28 5.90
N GLY A 65 20.88 16.67 6.88
CA GLY A 65 21.11 16.90 8.31
C GLY A 65 20.43 18.17 8.86
N SER A 66 19.63 18.87 8.06
CA SER A 66 18.82 20.00 8.53
C SER A 66 17.52 19.55 9.21
N SER A 67 16.88 20.47 9.94
CA SER A 67 15.52 20.30 10.44
C SER A 67 14.50 20.85 9.44
N ILE A 68 13.31 20.28 9.41
CA ILE A 68 12.21 20.81 8.60
C ILE A 68 10.90 20.83 9.37
N VAL A 69 10.14 21.92 9.19
CA VAL A 69 8.73 22.00 9.56
C VAL A 69 7.91 22.14 8.29
N ALA A 70 6.93 21.26 8.10
CA ALA A 70 6.07 21.29 6.92
C ALA A 70 4.60 21.16 7.28
N VAL A 71 3.74 21.77 6.48
CA VAL A 71 2.31 21.88 6.78
C VAL A 71 1.43 21.32 5.68
N GLY A 72 0.37 20.59 6.06
CA GLY A 72 -0.70 20.22 5.14
C GLY A 72 -0.21 19.36 3.99
N VAL A 73 -0.39 19.86 2.76
CA VAL A 73 -0.02 19.14 1.54
C VAL A 73 1.49 19.01 1.36
N ASN A 74 2.27 19.97 1.84
CA ASN A 74 3.72 19.93 1.69
C ASN A 74 4.38 19.04 2.76
N ALA A 75 3.69 18.76 3.86
CA ALA A 75 4.11 17.69 4.79
C ALA A 75 4.11 16.31 4.10
N LEU A 76 3.17 16.06 3.17
CA LEU A 76 3.18 14.87 2.33
C LEU A 76 4.46 14.79 1.49
N LEU A 77 4.90 15.92 0.91
CA LEU A 77 6.12 15.95 0.11
C LEU A 77 7.38 15.64 0.92
N VAL A 78 7.44 16.06 2.18
CA VAL A 78 8.53 15.68 3.09
C VAL A 78 8.59 14.17 3.26
N MET A 79 7.44 13.50 3.45
CA MET A 79 7.40 12.04 3.59
C MET A 79 7.85 11.33 2.29
N HIS A 80 7.47 11.84 1.11
CA HIS A 80 7.97 11.33 -0.17
C HIS A 80 9.46 11.62 -0.40
N ALA A 81 9.99 12.70 0.16
CA ALA A 81 11.43 13.00 0.14
C ALA A 81 12.20 12.02 1.04
N LEU A 82 11.70 11.75 2.25
CA LEU A 82 12.28 10.77 3.18
C LEU A 82 12.25 9.34 2.62
N GLN A 83 11.16 8.94 1.95
CA GLN A 83 11.09 7.66 1.24
C GLN A 83 12.22 7.49 0.21
N ARG A 84 12.66 8.58 -0.43
CA ARG A 84 13.70 8.54 -1.46
C ARG A 84 15.10 8.71 -0.92
N GLN A 85 15.27 9.52 0.11
CA GLN A 85 16.53 9.75 0.79
C GLN A 85 16.32 9.65 2.30
N PRO A 86 16.29 8.43 2.86
CA PRO A 86 16.21 8.23 4.29
C PRO A 86 17.33 8.98 5.03
N GLY A 87 16.99 9.52 6.19
CA GLY A 87 17.88 10.31 7.03
C GLY A 87 18.26 11.67 6.44
N HIS A 88 17.52 12.19 5.46
CA HIS A 88 17.84 13.51 4.89
C HIS A 88 17.65 14.65 5.92
N PHE A 89 16.61 14.57 6.74
CA PHE A 89 16.35 15.52 7.81
C PHE A 89 16.68 14.91 9.18
N CYS A 90 17.35 15.66 10.05
CA CYS A 90 17.64 15.21 11.42
C CYS A 90 16.43 15.35 12.36
N ARG A 91 15.48 16.22 11.99
CA ARG A 91 14.18 16.40 12.66
C ARG A 91 13.12 16.81 11.63
N SER A 92 12.02 16.07 11.59
CA SER A 92 10.87 16.36 10.71
C SER A 92 9.62 16.63 11.53
N VAL A 93 9.13 17.87 11.53
CA VAL A 93 7.88 18.27 12.22
C VAL A 93 6.80 18.51 11.18
N LEU A 94 5.75 17.70 11.18
CA LEU A 94 4.69 17.72 10.18
C LEU A 94 3.37 18.15 10.83
N LEU A 95 2.95 19.37 10.55
CA LEU A 95 1.67 19.91 11.04
C LEU A 95 0.54 19.49 10.11
N ALA A 96 -0.44 18.78 10.66
CA ALA A 96 -1.68 18.38 10.01
C ALA A 96 -1.47 17.88 8.57
N PRO A 97 -0.75 16.76 8.33
CA PRO A 97 -0.48 16.27 6.98
C PRO A 97 -1.75 15.84 6.20
N VAL A 98 -1.74 16.11 4.90
CA VAL A 98 -2.76 15.63 3.94
C VAL A 98 -2.39 14.25 3.42
N GLY A 99 -3.34 13.30 3.38
CA GLY A 99 -3.13 11.99 2.76
C GLY A 99 -4.12 10.92 3.22
N ALA A 100 -4.44 10.91 4.51
CA ALA A 100 -5.44 10.01 5.07
C ALA A 100 -6.84 10.28 4.50
N PHE A 101 -7.58 9.19 4.26
CA PHE A 101 -8.97 9.13 3.79
C PHE A 101 -9.33 10.00 2.58
N LEU A 102 -8.38 10.32 1.69
CA LEU A 102 -8.63 11.20 0.54
C LEU A 102 -9.86 10.81 -0.31
N TRP A 103 -10.16 9.51 -0.42
CA TRP A 103 -11.32 9.00 -1.17
C TRP A 103 -12.67 9.17 -0.49
N GLN A 104 -12.70 9.44 0.83
CA GLN A 104 -13.94 9.65 1.59
C GLN A 104 -14.27 11.13 1.77
N ARG A 105 -13.33 12.02 1.46
CA ARG A 105 -13.49 13.45 1.70
C ARG A 105 -14.32 14.10 0.59
N SER A 106 -15.26 14.95 1.01
CA SER A 106 -16.10 15.73 0.09
C SER A 106 -15.33 16.84 -0.63
N LEU A 107 -14.29 17.40 0.00
CA LEU A 107 -13.52 18.51 -0.56
C LEU A 107 -12.79 18.15 -1.86
N PRO A 108 -12.01 17.03 -1.96
CA PRO A 108 -11.44 16.61 -3.23
C PRO A 108 -12.48 16.41 -4.35
N ALA A 109 -13.64 15.83 -4.03
CA ALA A 109 -14.73 15.67 -5.00
C ALA A 109 -15.28 17.02 -5.49
N LEU A 110 -15.48 17.98 -4.58
CA LEU A 110 -15.89 19.35 -4.91
C LEU A 110 -14.85 20.08 -5.78
N MET A 111 -13.56 19.84 -5.52
CA MET A 111 -12.45 20.48 -6.23
C MET A 111 -12.10 19.81 -7.56
N SER A 112 -12.75 18.69 -7.90
CA SER A 112 -12.49 17.97 -9.14
C SER A 112 -12.81 18.78 -10.40
N PRO A 113 -13.94 19.51 -10.52
CA PRO A 113 -14.23 20.32 -11.70
C PRO A 113 -13.37 21.58 -11.79
N LEU A 114 -12.67 21.77 -12.92
CA LEU A 114 -11.77 22.90 -13.17
C LEU A 114 -12.41 24.29 -12.89
N PRO A 115 -13.66 24.58 -13.30
CA PRO A 115 -14.27 25.88 -13.01
C PRO A 115 -14.42 26.13 -11.50
N ILE A 116 -14.86 25.13 -10.75
CA ILE A 116 -15.10 25.24 -9.30
C ILE A 116 -13.77 25.51 -8.58
N ARG A 117 -12.72 24.73 -8.86
CA ARG A 117 -11.42 24.94 -8.22
C ARG A 117 -10.80 26.30 -8.57
N LYS A 118 -10.97 26.80 -9.81
CA LYS A 118 -10.55 28.15 -10.20
C LYS A 118 -11.32 29.24 -9.44
N THR A 119 -12.62 29.08 -9.28
CA THR A 119 -13.46 30.02 -8.50
C THR A 119 -13.06 30.03 -7.03
N ILE A 120 -12.83 28.86 -6.42
CA ILE A 120 -12.38 28.76 -5.02
C ILE A 120 -10.98 29.38 -4.86
N HIS A 121 -10.06 29.12 -5.79
CA HIS A 121 -8.75 29.76 -5.80
C HIS A 121 -8.85 31.28 -5.86
N TRP A 122 -9.71 31.80 -6.75
CA TRP A 122 -9.97 33.23 -6.85
C TRP A 122 -10.58 33.81 -5.57
N LEU A 123 -11.51 33.11 -4.92
CA LEU A 123 -12.10 33.52 -3.65
C LEU A 123 -11.06 33.54 -2.53
N LEU A 124 -10.20 32.53 -2.44
CA LEU A 124 -9.10 32.52 -1.46
C LEU A 124 -8.09 33.64 -1.71
N ALA A 125 -7.83 33.97 -2.98
CA ALA A 125 -6.92 35.05 -3.36
C ALA A 125 -7.47 36.45 -3.05
N ASN A 126 -8.77 36.67 -3.20
CA ASN A 126 -9.37 38.02 -3.12
C ASN A 126 -10.25 38.25 -1.88
N LYS A 127 -10.81 37.19 -1.28
CA LYS A 127 -11.78 37.21 -0.16
C LYS A 127 -11.50 36.09 0.86
N PRO A 128 -10.26 35.96 1.38
CA PRO A 128 -9.90 34.88 2.31
C PRO A 128 -10.71 34.88 3.61
N GLN A 129 -11.28 36.03 4.02
CA GLN A 129 -12.14 36.14 5.21
C GLN A 129 -13.35 35.20 5.17
N LEU A 130 -13.85 34.84 3.97
CA LEU A 130 -14.96 33.90 3.82
C LEU A 130 -14.64 32.49 4.38
N PHE A 131 -13.35 32.16 4.47
CA PHE A 131 -12.85 30.86 4.93
C PHE A 131 -12.24 30.93 6.33
N ALA A 132 -12.19 32.11 6.97
CA ALA A 132 -11.50 32.34 8.24
C ALA A 132 -11.89 31.34 9.33
N HIS A 133 -13.19 31.07 9.47
CA HIS A 133 -13.75 30.12 10.44
C HIS A 133 -13.24 28.67 10.31
N LYS A 134 -12.67 28.31 9.15
CA LYS A 134 -12.02 27.00 8.93
C LYS A 134 -10.58 26.97 9.40
N PHE A 135 -9.90 28.12 9.32
CA PHE A 135 -8.48 28.23 9.63
C PHE A 135 -8.22 28.52 11.11
N SER A 136 -9.02 29.41 11.70
CA SER A 136 -8.87 29.84 13.07
C SER A 136 -10.22 30.20 13.71
N ARG A 137 -10.26 30.14 15.04
CA ARG A 137 -11.33 30.73 15.85
C ARG A 137 -11.08 32.20 16.16
N HIS A 138 -9.85 32.66 16.01
CA HIS A 138 -9.46 34.05 16.23
C HIS A 138 -9.81 34.88 14.98
N ALA A 139 -10.32 36.07 15.21
CA ALA A 139 -10.43 37.06 14.14
C ALA A 139 -9.05 37.68 13.92
N TRP A 140 -8.45 37.48 12.75
CA TRP A 140 -7.18 38.13 12.43
C TRP A 140 -7.37 39.59 12.01
N PRO A 141 -6.33 40.43 12.15
CA PRO A 141 -6.27 41.73 11.50
C PRO A 141 -6.38 41.61 9.97
N ASP A 142 -6.90 42.66 9.31
CA ASP A 142 -7.04 42.68 7.85
C ASP A 142 -5.71 42.45 7.11
N SER A 143 -4.58 42.87 7.69
CA SER A 143 -3.25 42.66 7.13
C SER A 143 -2.91 41.17 6.97
N HIS A 144 -3.30 40.31 7.92
CA HIS A 144 -3.07 38.86 7.83
C HIS A 144 -3.90 38.23 6.72
N TYR A 145 -5.17 38.64 6.59
CA TYR A 145 -6.02 38.19 5.49
C TYR A 145 -5.51 38.66 4.14
N GLN A 146 -5.04 39.90 4.02
CA GLN A 146 -4.42 40.41 2.79
C GLN A 146 -3.16 39.60 2.43
N ARG A 147 -2.30 39.30 3.41
CA ARG A 147 -1.10 38.48 3.21
C ARG A 147 -1.45 37.06 2.78
N MET A 148 -2.48 36.47 3.36
CA MET A 148 -3.02 35.17 2.94
C MET A 148 -3.52 35.20 1.50
N GLY A 149 -4.36 36.18 1.16
CA GLY A 149 -4.89 36.35 -0.19
C GLY A 149 -3.80 36.53 -1.24
N ALA A 150 -2.79 37.36 -0.94
CA ALA A 150 -1.61 37.53 -1.79
C ALA A 150 -0.82 36.22 -1.97
N GLY A 151 -0.75 35.38 -0.93
CA GLY A 151 -0.14 34.05 -1.03
C GLY A 151 -0.86 33.15 -2.02
N TYR A 152 -2.19 33.03 -1.89
CA TYR A 152 -3.01 32.28 -2.82
C TYR A 152 -2.93 32.84 -4.24
N ALA A 153 -2.96 34.16 -4.43
CA ALA A 153 -2.83 34.79 -5.74
C ALA A 153 -1.52 34.41 -6.46
N ARG A 154 -0.42 34.21 -5.70
CA ARG A 154 0.90 33.82 -6.23
C ARG A 154 1.11 32.30 -6.33
N CYS A 155 0.22 31.50 -5.76
CA CYS A 155 0.33 30.05 -5.79
C CYS A 155 -0.16 29.47 -7.12
N ARG A 156 0.76 29.29 -8.07
CA ARG A 156 0.50 28.62 -9.35
C ARG A 156 0.28 27.11 -9.17
N ALA A 157 0.82 26.54 -8.10
CA ALA A 157 0.67 25.13 -7.78
C ALA A 157 -0.72 24.75 -7.25
N PHE A 158 -1.52 25.72 -6.77
CA PHE A 158 -2.81 25.47 -6.12
C PHE A 158 -3.74 24.56 -6.94
N ILE A 159 -3.85 24.84 -8.24
CA ILE A 159 -4.73 24.10 -9.15
C ILE A 159 -4.15 22.71 -9.48
N PRO A 160 -2.88 22.58 -9.92
CA PRO A 160 -2.26 21.28 -10.18
C PRO A 160 -2.28 20.29 -9.00
N TYR A 161 -2.17 20.75 -7.75
CA TYR A 161 -2.19 19.87 -6.57
C TYR A 161 -3.42 18.95 -6.51
N TRP A 162 -4.59 19.43 -6.97
CA TRP A 162 -5.82 18.64 -6.97
C TRP A 162 -5.80 17.49 -7.99
N ASP A 163 -4.93 17.55 -8.99
CA ASP A 163 -4.73 16.49 -9.97
C ASP A 163 -3.68 15.47 -9.50
N MET A 164 -2.76 15.89 -8.63
CA MET A 164 -1.61 15.11 -8.14
C MET A 164 -1.87 14.39 -6.81
N VAL A 165 -2.52 15.05 -5.85
CA VAL A 165 -2.78 14.50 -4.52
C VAL A 165 -4.10 13.76 -4.54
N ARG A 166 -3.99 12.47 -4.84
CA ARG A 166 -5.12 11.55 -5.00
C ARG A 166 -4.92 10.33 -4.12
N ALA A 167 -5.99 9.57 -3.96
CA ALA A 167 -5.97 8.37 -3.15
C ALA A 167 -5.02 7.28 -3.71
N ASP A 168 -4.72 7.29 -5.01
CA ASP A 168 -3.78 6.36 -5.65
C ASP A 168 -2.31 6.77 -5.56
N THR A 169 -2.02 8.04 -5.26
CA THR A 169 -0.66 8.61 -5.36
C THR A 169 -0.10 9.12 -4.03
N ALA A 170 -0.95 9.40 -3.04
CA ALA A 170 -0.52 10.06 -1.81
C ALA A 170 0.27 9.14 -0.87
N LEU A 171 -0.21 7.92 -0.64
CA LEU A 171 0.33 7.01 0.39
C LEU A 171 1.28 5.89 -0.09
N PRO A 172 1.47 5.60 -1.39
CA PRO A 172 2.40 4.54 -1.82
C PRO A 172 3.76 4.59 -1.12
N LEU A 173 4.16 3.44 -0.59
CA LEU A 173 5.44 3.15 0.06
C LEU A 173 5.74 3.97 1.34
N LEU A 174 4.80 4.75 1.87
CA LEU A 174 5.02 5.53 3.10
C LEU A 174 5.14 4.65 4.37
N GLU A 175 4.60 3.42 4.34
CA GLU A 175 4.74 2.46 5.45
C GLU A 175 6.19 2.01 5.71
N TRP A 176 7.11 2.28 4.77
CA TRP A 176 8.52 1.89 4.84
C TRP A 176 9.42 3.04 5.26
N VAL A 177 8.86 4.23 5.53
CA VAL A 177 9.62 5.34 6.11
C VAL A 177 9.96 4.98 7.56
N GLN A 178 11.24 5.01 7.89
CA GLN A 178 11.78 4.67 9.23
C GLN A 178 12.27 5.90 9.99
N ASP A 179 12.29 7.07 9.34
CA ASP A 179 12.74 8.32 9.91
C ASP A 179 11.94 8.75 11.14
N SER A 180 12.58 9.54 12.02
CA SER A 180 11.92 10.16 13.16
C SER A 180 11.03 11.31 12.69
N ILE A 181 9.73 11.20 12.98
CA ILE A 181 8.68 12.13 12.53
C ILE A 181 7.86 12.56 13.73
N GLU A 182 7.72 13.88 13.90
CA GLU A 182 6.81 14.49 14.86
C GLU A 182 5.57 14.99 14.13
N LEU A 183 4.41 14.35 14.35
CA LEU A 183 3.14 14.85 13.84
C LEU A 183 2.48 15.78 14.85
N VAL A 184 1.94 16.88 14.35
CA VAL A 184 1.34 17.91 15.20
C VAL A 184 -0.07 18.19 14.70
N TRP A 185 -1.04 18.25 15.62
CA TRP A 185 -2.41 18.67 15.33
C TRP A 185 -2.93 19.63 16.39
N GLY A 186 -3.63 20.66 15.93
CA GLY A 186 -4.48 21.49 16.78
C GLY A 186 -5.86 20.87 16.94
N ASP A 187 -6.42 20.90 18.15
CA ASP A 187 -7.79 20.39 18.41
C ASP A 187 -8.90 21.28 17.79
N GLN A 188 -8.54 22.45 17.25
CA GLN A 188 -9.44 23.37 16.55
C GLN A 188 -9.23 23.43 15.03
N ASP A 189 -8.38 22.56 14.46
CA ASP A 189 -8.22 22.47 13.02
C ASP A 189 -9.51 21.94 12.36
N LYS A 190 -10.17 22.78 11.56
CA LYS A 190 -11.37 22.43 10.78
C LYS A 190 -11.09 22.17 9.30
N VAL A 191 -9.82 22.20 8.89
CA VAL A 191 -9.36 21.82 7.54
C VAL A 191 -8.97 20.35 7.54
N LEU A 192 -8.19 19.94 8.54
CA LEU A 192 -7.64 18.60 8.74
C LEU A 192 -7.78 18.20 10.20
N GLY A 193 -8.94 17.64 10.54
CA GLY A 193 -9.28 17.26 11.91
C GLY A 193 -8.27 16.31 12.55
N ILE A 194 -8.19 16.43 13.88
CA ILE A 194 -7.35 15.62 14.77
C ILE A 194 -7.66 14.12 14.71
N ASP A 195 -8.85 13.76 14.23
CA ASP A 195 -9.31 12.39 14.03
C ASP A 195 -8.43 11.60 13.04
N GLN A 196 -7.71 12.30 12.16
CA GLN A 196 -6.77 11.68 11.23
C GLN A 196 -5.45 11.26 11.86
N ALA A 197 -5.12 11.71 13.08
CA ALA A 197 -3.86 11.35 13.74
C ALA A 197 -3.73 9.83 13.91
N ALA A 198 -4.83 9.15 14.25
CA ALA A 198 -4.86 7.70 14.38
C ALA A 198 -4.53 6.99 13.05
N ALA A 199 -5.09 7.47 11.94
CA ALA A 199 -4.81 6.93 10.61
C ALA A 199 -3.33 7.05 10.24
N TRP A 200 -2.69 8.19 10.57
CA TRP A 200 -1.28 8.40 10.27
C TRP A 200 -0.34 7.50 11.09
N SER A 201 -0.72 7.12 12.31
CA SER A 201 0.03 6.11 13.07
C SER A 201 0.08 4.75 12.38
N ALA A 202 -0.99 4.39 11.65
CA ALA A 202 -1.07 3.14 10.90
C ALA A 202 -0.45 3.25 9.50
N ILE A 203 -0.51 4.43 8.87
CA ILE A 203 0.13 4.69 7.57
C ILE A 203 1.66 4.69 7.70
N LEU A 204 2.20 5.35 8.73
CA LEU A 204 3.63 5.42 9.01
C LEU A 204 4.01 4.34 10.02
N ALA A 205 3.70 3.08 9.72
CA ALA A 205 3.77 1.98 10.67
C ALA A 205 5.18 1.65 11.19
N ARG A 206 6.24 2.11 10.50
CA ARG A 206 7.64 1.82 10.82
C ARG A 206 8.48 3.06 11.15
N ALA A 207 7.86 4.25 11.12
CA ALA A 207 8.53 5.49 11.47
C ALA A 207 8.70 5.59 13.00
N ASP A 208 9.77 6.21 13.48
CA ASP A 208 9.82 6.66 14.88
C ASP A 208 8.86 7.85 15.05
N LEU A 209 7.61 7.54 15.41
CA LEU A 209 6.49 8.46 15.31
C LEU A 209 6.06 9.01 16.68
N THR A 210 6.16 10.33 16.83
CA THR A 210 5.59 11.05 17.98
C THR A 210 4.42 11.93 17.55
N ILE A 211 3.43 12.10 18.42
CA ILE A 211 2.23 12.89 18.14
C ILE A 211 2.00 13.93 19.23
N SER A 212 1.99 15.20 18.81
CA SER A 212 1.74 16.38 19.64
C SER A 212 0.33 16.91 19.35
N LEU A 213 -0.58 16.77 20.30
CA LEU A 213 -1.94 17.32 20.22
C LEU A 213 -2.00 18.63 21.01
N LYS A 214 -2.20 19.76 20.33
CA LYS A 214 -2.13 21.10 20.92
C LYS A 214 -3.53 21.70 21.13
N PRO A 215 -3.97 21.91 22.38
CA PRO A 215 -5.25 22.54 22.68
C PRO A 215 -5.32 23.97 22.16
N GLY A 216 -6.46 24.36 21.60
CA GLY A 216 -6.73 25.73 21.12
C GLY A 216 -6.13 26.06 19.76
N TRP A 217 -5.16 25.29 19.27
CA TRP A 217 -4.52 25.53 17.98
C TRP A 217 -5.48 25.29 16.81
N GLY A 218 -5.54 26.26 15.89
CA GLY A 218 -6.20 26.12 14.59
C GLY A 218 -5.29 25.49 13.53
N HIS A 219 -5.60 25.73 12.25
CA HIS A 219 -4.82 25.20 11.12
C HIS A 219 -3.49 25.95 10.90
N TYR A 220 -3.42 27.23 11.31
CA TYR A 220 -2.21 28.07 11.15
C TYR A 220 -1.77 28.66 12.50
N PRO A 221 -1.25 27.84 13.43
CA PRO A 221 -0.88 28.27 14.77
C PRO A 221 0.19 29.37 14.79
N TRP A 222 1.08 29.40 13.79
CA TRP A 222 2.10 30.45 13.67
C TRP A 222 1.55 31.82 13.23
N ILE A 223 0.30 31.88 12.74
CA ILE A 223 -0.42 33.13 12.47
C ILE A 223 -1.28 33.51 13.68
N ASP A 224 -1.88 32.52 14.34
CA ASP A 224 -2.71 32.73 15.54
C ASP A 224 -1.89 33.25 16.72
N SER A 225 -0.78 32.57 17.03
CA SER A 225 0.12 32.88 18.16
C SER A 225 1.59 32.69 17.74
N PRO A 226 2.20 33.63 16.98
CA PRO A 226 3.54 33.45 16.41
C PRO A 226 4.64 33.17 17.45
N ALA A 227 4.62 33.88 18.57
CA ALA A 227 5.60 33.73 19.64
C ALA A 227 5.48 32.37 20.35
N GLU A 228 4.26 31.95 20.66
CA GLU A 228 3.97 30.65 21.30
C GLU A 228 4.40 29.50 20.39
N PHE A 229 4.09 29.59 19.10
CA PHE A 229 4.49 28.60 18.11
C PHE A 229 6.01 28.44 18.02
N ALA A 230 6.75 29.55 17.90
CA ALA A 230 8.21 29.51 17.83
C ALA A 230 8.82 28.97 19.13
N GLN A 231 8.36 29.44 20.30
CA GLN A 231 8.85 28.96 21.59
C GLN A 231 8.61 27.46 21.79
N TRP A 232 7.43 26.96 21.41
CA TRP A 232 7.13 25.53 21.45
C TRP A 232 8.07 24.74 20.53
N LEU A 233 8.25 25.19 19.29
CA LEU A 233 9.08 24.47 18.32
C LEU A 233 10.57 24.42 18.77
N GLU A 234 11.05 25.47 19.45
CA GLU A 234 12.40 25.59 20.01
C GLU A 234 12.58 24.92 21.37
N SER A 235 11.50 24.64 22.11
CA SER A 235 11.57 23.99 23.43
C SER A 235 12.08 22.55 23.31
N GLY A 236 11.81 21.90 22.18
CA GLY A 236 12.09 20.48 21.97
C GLY A 236 11.11 19.57 22.70
N GLU A 237 10.00 20.11 23.25
CA GLU A 237 8.90 19.35 23.81
C GLU A 237 8.40 18.34 22.76
N ARG A 238 8.46 17.05 23.10
CA ARG A 238 7.97 15.97 22.24
C ARG A 238 6.58 15.55 22.68
N GLY A 239 5.77 15.14 21.70
CA GLY A 239 4.50 14.49 21.93
C GLY A 239 4.65 13.07 22.50
N PHE A 240 3.55 12.35 22.58
CA PHE A 240 3.57 10.94 23.01
C PHE A 240 3.98 10.03 21.84
N VAL A 241 4.57 8.87 22.15
CA VAL A 241 4.96 7.88 21.14
C VAL A 241 3.71 7.18 20.59
N ALA A 242 3.54 7.17 19.27
CA ALA A 242 2.30 6.72 18.64
C ALA A 242 2.15 5.19 18.57
N HIS A 243 3.27 4.47 18.45
CA HIS A 243 3.29 3.01 18.20
C HIS A 243 3.35 2.16 19.47
N THR A 244 3.02 2.75 20.62
CA THR A 244 2.86 2.01 21.87
C THR A 244 1.40 1.63 22.10
N LYS A 245 1.15 0.73 23.06
CA LYS A 245 -0.20 0.38 23.51
C LYS A 245 -0.94 1.62 23.99
N GLY A 246 -0.26 2.43 24.80
CA GLY A 246 -0.77 3.71 25.31
C GLY A 246 -1.11 4.70 24.20
N GLY A 247 -0.17 4.89 23.27
CA GLY A 247 -0.33 5.78 22.12
C GLY A 247 -1.52 5.41 21.26
N ARG A 248 -1.68 4.13 20.91
CA ARG A 248 -2.82 3.66 20.08
C ARG A 248 -4.15 3.74 20.81
N LEU A 249 -4.21 3.43 22.10
CA LEU A 249 -5.43 3.60 22.89
C LEU A 249 -5.84 5.06 22.99
N ARG A 250 -4.89 5.97 23.20
CA ARG A 250 -5.12 7.42 23.18
C ARG A 250 -5.66 7.88 21.83
N LEU A 251 -5.05 7.43 20.73
CA LEU A 251 -5.48 7.74 19.37
C LEU A 251 -6.88 7.19 19.07
N ALA A 252 -7.19 5.97 19.49
CA ALA A 252 -8.53 5.40 19.35
C ALA A 252 -9.58 6.21 20.15
N ALA A 253 -9.26 6.57 21.40
CA ALA A 253 -10.15 7.34 22.27
C ALA A 253 -10.51 8.71 21.69
N ILE A 254 -9.53 9.47 21.15
CA ILE A 254 -9.80 10.79 20.55
C ILE A 254 -10.69 10.72 19.29
N THR A 255 -10.74 9.56 18.63
CA THR A 255 -11.62 9.32 17.48
C THR A 255 -12.99 8.78 17.85
N GLY A 256 -13.29 8.68 19.16
CA GLY A 256 -14.58 8.24 19.67
C GLY A 256 -14.75 6.73 19.79
N GLN A 257 -13.67 5.93 19.67
CA GLN A 257 -13.74 4.50 19.97
C GLN A 257 -13.97 4.28 21.47
N PRO A 258 -14.71 3.25 21.86
CA PRO A 258 -15.00 2.96 23.26
C PRO A 258 -13.78 2.34 23.95
N VAL A 259 -12.87 3.19 24.39
CA VAL A 259 -11.66 2.80 25.12
C VAL A 259 -11.89 3.02 26.63
N PRO A 260 -11.61 2.03 27.50
CA PRO A 260 -11.64 2.27 28.94
C PRO A 260 -10.68 3.39 29.31
N ALA A 261 -11.05 4.23 30.27
CA ALA A 261 -10.20 5.33 30.73
C ALA A 261 -8.77 4.84 30.98
N ALA A 262 -7.79 5.46 30.32
CA ALA A 262 -6.40 5.03 30.36
C ALA A 262 -5.47 6.24 30.50
N LEU A 263 -4.37 6.03 31.22
CA LEU A 263 -3.27 6.96 31.38
C LEU A 263 -1.96 6.24 31.01
N SER A 264 -1.15 6.87 30.18
CA SER A 264 0.19 6.39 29.83
C SER A 264 1.21 7.20 30.64
N LEU A 265 2.10 6.50 31.32
CA LEU A 265 3.12 7.05 32.19
C LEU A 265 4.48 6.70 31.61
N VAL A 266 5.27 7.72 31.29
CA VAL A 266 6.66 7.55 30.88
C VAL A 266 7.53 7.66 32.12
N GLN A 267 8.61 6.88 32.20
CA GLN A 267 9.50 6.88 33.35
C GLN A 267 9.90 8.31 33.76
N GLY A 268 9.55 8.70 34.99
CA GLY A 268 9.82 10.03 35.54
C GLY A 268 8.68 11.06 35.42
N ASP A 269 7.55 10.71 34.82
CA ASP A 269 6.35 11.56 34.71
C ASP A 269 5.09 10.89 35.30
N ASP A 270 5.08 10.72 36.62
CA ASP A 270 3.95 10.14 37.36
C ASP A 270 3.00 11.18 37.97
N SER A 271 3.19 12.45 37.64
CA SER A 271 2.51 13.58 38.30
C SER A 271 0.98 13.55 38.13
N ALA A 272 0.50 13.02 37.00
CA ALA A 272 -0.92 12.91 36.68
C ALA A 272 -1.63 11.71 37.31
N LEU A 273 -0.88 10.69 37.77
CA LEU A 273 -1.44 9.42 38.25
C LEU A 273 -2.40 9.60 39.45
N PRO A 274 -2.08 10.37 40.50
CA PRO A 274 -2.98 10.52 41.65
C PRO A 274 -4.33 11.13 41.28
N ALA A 275 -4.32 12.18 40.43
CA ALA A 275 -5.54 12.85 39.98
C ALA A 275 -6.38 11.93 39.08
N PHE A 276 -5.72 11.14 38.23
CA PHE A 276 -6.38 10.17 37.37
C PHE A 276 -7.08 9.06 38.16
N LEU A 277 -6.41 8.47 39.16
CA LEU A 277 -7.01 7.45 40.02
C LEU A 277 -8.17 8.01 40.86
N ALA A 278 -8.01 9.23 41.38
CA ALA A 278 -9.06 9.91 42.15
C ALA A 278 -10.32 10.23 41.33
N SER A 279 -10.21 10.31 40.00
CA SER A 279 -11.37 10.52 39.12
C SER A 279 -12.36 9.35 39.13
N GLN A 280 -11.92 8.16 39.51
CA GLN A 280 -12.72 6.92 39.54
C GLN A 280 -12.35 6.07 40.76
N PRO A 281 -12.77 6.48 41.98
CA PRO A 281 -12.29 5.90 43.24
C PRO A 281 -12.70 4.43 43.43
N ASP A 282 -13.83 4.03 42.88
CA ASP A 282 -14.37 2.66 42.98
C ASP A 282 -13.89 1.74 41.83
N ALA A 283 -13.07 2.25 40.92
CA ALA A 283 -12.55 1.46 39.81
C ALA A 283 -11.41 0.53 40.24
N ILE A 284 -11.39 -0.64 39.61
CA ILE A 284 -10.22 -1.53 39.57
C ILE A 284 -9.44 -1.29 38.28
N TRP A 285 -8.13 -1.55 38.32
CA TRP A 285 -7.19 -1.12 37.29
C TRP A 285 -6.43 -2.30 36.70
N ALA A 286 -6.06 -2.14 35.43
CA ALA A 286 -5.07 -2.93 34.73
C ALA A 286 -3.81 -2.07 34.58
N VAL A 287 -2.65 -2.58 35.01
CA VAL A 287 -1.35 -1.92 34.87
C VAL A 287 -0.53 -2.75 33.88
N ARG A 288 -0.29 -2.21 32.68
CA ARG A 288 0.24 -2.94 31.52
C ARG A 288 1.56 -2.33 31.07
N SER A 289 2.54 -3.16 30.74
CA SER A 289 3.73 -2.70 30.00
C SER A 289 3.33 -2.19 28.60
N SER A 290 4.08 -1.21 28.10
CA SER A 290 3.86 -0.58 26.80
C SER A 290 5.19 -0.14 26.19
N SER A 291 6.17 -1.05 26.10
CA SER A 291 7.51 -0.70 25.61
C SER A 291 7.49 -0.26 24.14
N PHE A 292 8.45 0.58 23.74
CA PHE A 292 8.49 1.16 22.39
C PHE A 292 8.71 0.13 21.28
N GLY A 293 9.24 -1.04 21.63
CA GLY A 293 9.42 -2.19 20.71
C GLY A 293 8.33 -3.26 20.79
N GLU A 294 7.36 -3.17 21.71
CA GLU A 294 6.38 -4.24 21.97
C GLU A 294 5.37 -4.42 20.83
N ASP A 295 4.98 -3.29 20.23
CA ASP A 295 3.79 -3.16 19.37
C ASP A 295 4.14 -2.70 17.94
N GLN A 296 5.38 -2.93 17.51
CA GLN A 296 5.88 -2.59 16.17
C GLN A 296 5.27 -3.48 15.07
N ALA A 297 5.19 -2.96 13.85
CA ALA A 297 4.51 -3.65 12.75
C ALA A 297 5.17 -4.97 12.33
N ASP A 298 6.50 -5.07 12.42
CA ASP A 298 7.28 -6.22 11.94
C ASP A 298 7.81 -7.16 13.04
N ALA A 299 7.59 -6.81 14.32
CA ALA A 299 8.07 -7.58 15.45
C ALA A 299 6.98 -7.65 16.52
N ALA A 300 6.31 -8.80 16.62
CA ALA A 300 5.45 -9.12 17.73
C ALA A 300 6.26 -9.89 18.78
N ASN A 301 6.70 -9.20 19.84
CA ASN A 301 7.35 -9.85 20.98
C ASN A 301 6.29 -10.43 21.93
N ALA A 302 5.51 -11.40 21.43
CA ALA A 302 4.55 -12.13 22.27
C ALA A 302 5.29 -12.81 23.44
N GLY A 303 4.88 -12.51 24.68
CA GLY A 303 5.46 -13.10 25.90
C GLY A 303 6.50 -12.25 26.64
N LEU A 304 6.85 -11.05 26.17
CA LEU A 304 7.70 -10.10 26.91
C LEU A 304 6.91 -9.05 27.70
N SER A 305 5.57 -9.07 27.61
CA SER A 305 4.71 -8.08 28.25
C SER A 305 4.28 -8.52 29.65
N THR A 306 4.38 -7.60 30.62
CA THR A 306 3.92 -7.83 31.99
C THR A 306 2.65 -7.03 32.21
N THR A 307 1.61 -7.67 32.72
CA THR A 307 0.31 -7.04 32.98
C THR A 307 -0.21 -7.48 34.35
N PHE A 308 -0.58 -6.52 35.19
CA PHE A 308 -1.25 -6.73 36.46
C PHE A 308 -2.73 -6.36 36.31
N LEU A 309 -3.63 -7.28 36.64
CA LEU A 309 -5.07 -7.11 36.46
C LEU A 309 -5.79 -7.01 37.80
N ARG A 310 -6.95 -6.34 37.78
CA ARG A 310 -7.83 -6.16 38.95
C ARG A 310 -7.14 -5.49 40.14
N GLU A 311 -6.18 -4.61 39.87
CA GLU A 311 -5.44 -3.92 40.90
C GLU A 311 -6.31 -2.83 41.54
N PRO A 312 -6.47 -2.83 42.88
CA PRO A 312 -7.13 -1.73 43.56
C PRO A 312 -6.26 -0.47 43.51
N VAL A 313 -6.90 0.71 43.63
CA VAL A 313 -6.24 2.03 43.54
C VAL A 313 -4.95 2.13 44.36
N HIS A 314 -4.91 1.55 45.57
CA HIS A 314 -3.74 1.63 46.46
C HIS A 314 -2.53 0.82 45.98
N ASN A 315 -2.71 -0.18 45.11
CA ASN A 315 -1.62 -1.00 44.57
C ASN A 315 -1.02 -0.41 43.28
N VAL A 316 -1.77 0.40 42.54
CA VAL A 316 -1.38 0.89 41.22
C VAL A 316 0.00 1.58 41.22
N PRO A 317 0.33 2.51 42.15
CA PRO A 317 1.64 3.16 42.15
C PRO A 317 2.81 2.17 42.34
N ALA A 318 2.62 1.12 43.15
CA ALA A 318 3.63 0.10 43.37
C ALA A 318 3.88 -0.73 42.09
N ARG A 319 2.82 -1.08 41.35
CA ARG A 319 2.92 -1.82 40.08
C ARG A 319 3.56 -1.00 38.97
N VAL A 320 3.27 0.30 38.91
CA VAL A 320 3.92 1.22 37.97
C VAL A 320 5.43 1.28 38.25
N ALA A 321 5.81 1.46 39.52
CA ALA A 321 7.21 1.46 39.93
C ALA A 321 7.91 0.13 39.63
N GLU A 322 7.24 -1.01 39.83
CA GLU A 322 7.75 -2.34 39.52
C GLU A 322 8.11 -2.47 38.02
N LEU A 323 7.22 -2.06 37.12
CA LEU A 323 7.47 -2.11 35.67
C LEU A 323 8.60 -1.17 35.24
N HIS A 324 8.65 0.06 35.76
CA HIS A 324 9.75 0.98 35.46
C HIS A 324 11.10 0.46 36.00
N CYS A 325 11.12 -0.17 37.17
CA CYS A 325 12.32 -0.82 37.69
C CYS A 325 12.77 -2.01 36.83
N ALA A 326 11.83 -2.69 36.17
CA ALA A 326 12.10 -3.74 35.20
C ALA A 326 12.57 -3.20 33.82
N GLY A 327 12.69 -1.88 33.66
CA GLY A 327 13.19 -1.24 32.44
C GLY A 327 12.11 -0.93 31.40
N VAL A 328 10.82 -1.00 31.75
CA VAL A 328 9.72 -0.59 30.86
C VAL A 328 9.67 0.94 30.76
N GLU A 329 9.77 1.47 29.55
CA GLU A 329 9.83 2.91 29.29
C GLU A 329 8.48 3.60 29.49
N GLU A 330 7.39 2.94 29.07
CA GLU A 330 6.01 3.41 29.22
C GLU A 330 5.11 2.35 29.87
N VAL A 331 4.34 2.77 30.87
CA VAL A 331 3.33 1.96 31.57
C VAL A 331 1.95 2.52 31.30
N VAL A 332 0.99 1.65 30.99
CA VAL A 332 -0.41 2.01 30.79
C VAL A 332 -1.23 1.59 32.00
N VAL A 333 -1.84 2.56 32.68
CA VAL A 333 -2.83 2.36 33.73
C VAL A 333 -4.21 2.53 33.11
N GLN A 334 -4.95 1.44 32.95
CA GLN A 334 -6.24 1.39 32.26
C GLN A 334 -7.33 0.89 33.22
N ARG A 335 -8.53 1.48 33.19
CA ARG A 335 -9.65 0.96 33.96
C ARG A 335 -9.94 -0.49 33.53
N PHE A 336 -9.93 -1.40 34.48
CA PHE A 336 -10.24 -2.80 34.22
C PHE A 336 -11.74 -2.95 33.95
N ILE A 337 -12.06 -3.58 32.82
CA ILE A 337 -13.43 -3.97 32.48
C ILE A 337 -13.63 -5.39 33.00
N THR A 338 -14.74 -5.65 33.68
CA THR A 338 -15.13 -7.03 34.02
C THR A 338 -15.98 -7.58 32.87
N PRO A 339 -15.43 -8.40 31.97
CA PRO A 339 -16.16 -8.88 30.82
C PRO A 339 -17.16 -9.99 31.17
N VAL A 340 -18.28 -9.99 30.46
CA VAL A 340 -19.14 -11.15 30.25
C VAL A 340 -18.57 -12.04 29.14
N LEU A 341 -18.09 -11.41 28.06
CA LEU A 341 -17.31 -12.05 27.00
C LEU A 341 -16.05 -11.22 26.74
N SER A 342 -14.95 -11.88 26.43
CA SER A 342 -13.76 -11.19 25.92
C SER A 342 -13.05 -12.05 24.89
N GLY A 343 -12.31 -11.39 24.01
CA GLY A 343 -11.74 -12.04 22.86
C GLY A 343 -10.59 -11.29 22.24
N ILE A 344 -9.89 -12.01 21.37
CA ILE A 344 -8.90 -11.51 20.43
C ILE A 344 -9.51 -11.64 19.04
N ALA A 345 -9.30 -10.63 18.20
CA ALA A 345 -9.77 -10.61 16.84
C ALA A 345 -8.66 -10.16 15.91
N PHE A 346 -8.28 -11.03 14.97
CA PHE A 346 -7.47 -10.62 13.82
C PHE A 346 -8.43 -10.08 12.76
N VAL A 347 -8.36 -8.77 12.53
CA VAL A 347 -9.35 -8.03 11.75
C VAL A 347 -8.71 -7.53 10.47
N ARG A 348 -9.30 -7.89 9.34
CA ARG A 348 -9.14 -7.22 8.05
C ARG A 348 -10.52 -6.78 7.53
N HIS A 349 -10.58 -5.91 6.53
CA HIS A 349 -11.88 -5.41 6.08
C HIS A 349 -12.75 -6.49 5.41
N LEU A 350 -12.11 -7.52 4.84
CA LEU A 350 -12.79 -8.63 4.17
C LEU A 350 -13.21 -9.75 5.12
N SER A 351 -12.54 -9.91 6.26
CA SER A 351 -12.74 -11.03 7.18
C SER A 351 -12.24 -10.72 8.59
N VAL A 352 -12.82 -11.40 9.58
CA VAL A 352 -12.43 -11.36 10.98
C VAL A 352 -12.24 -12.78 11.48
N GLU A 353 -11.07 -13.07 12.04
CA GLU A 353 -10.76 -14.33 12.72
C GLU A 353 -10.82 -14.09 14.23
N LEU A 354 -11.78 -14.74 14.88
CA LEU A 354 -12.15 -14.53 16.27
C LEU A 354 -11.70 -15.69 17.15
N GLU A 355 -11.17 -15.35 18.31
CA GLU A 355 -11.08 -16.24 19.47
C GLU A 355 -11.73 -15.55 20.67
N TRP A 356 -12.66 -16.22 21.37
CA TRP A 356 -13.32 -15.64 22.53
C TRP A 356 -13.65 -16.66 23.62
N VAL A 357 -13.87 -16.15 24.83
CA VAL A 357 -14.30 -16.92 26.00
C VAL A 357 -15.40 -16.20 26.77
N GLU A 358 -16.15 -16.96 27.56
CA GLU A 358 -16.96 -16.39 28.64
C GLU A 358 -16.07 -15.92 29.78
N GLY A 359 -16.31 -14.71 30.27
CA GLY A 359 -15.45 -14.06 31.25
C GLY A 359 -14.20 -13.44 30.61
N HIS A 360 -13.08 -13.46 31.35
CA HIS A 360 -11.85 -12.73 31.02
C HIS A 360 -10.81 -13.61 30.30
N LEU A 361 -10.03 -13.01 29.39
CA LEU A 361 -8.97 -13.66 28.58
C LEU A 361 -7.87 -14.35 29.41
N GLU A 362 -7.68 -14.00 30.69
CA GLU A 362 -6.73 -14.71 31.59
C GLU A 362 -6.96 -16.23 31.63
N SER A 363 -8.22 -16.66 31.52
CA SER A 363 -8.57 -18.08 31.48
C SER A 363 -7.95 -18.86 30.31
N LEU A 364 -7.60 -18.17 29.21
CA LEU A 364 -6.87 -18.73 28.08
C LEU A 364 -5.37 -18.83 28.36
N ALA A 365 -4.79 -17.79 28.97
CA ALA A 365 -3.37 -17.76 29.31
C ALA A 365 -3.00 -18.86 30.33
N ASP A 366 -3.90 -19.14 31.27
CA ASP A 366 -3.72 -20.18 32.30
C ASP A 366 -4.06 -21.60 31.79
N GLY A 367 -4.49 -21.75 30.53
CA GLY A 367 -4.87 -23.03 29.93
C GLY A 367 -6.13 -23.67 30.54
N GLN A 368 -6.94 -22.91 31.28
CA GLN A 368 -8.12 -23.41 31.99
C GLN A 368 -9.39 -23.44 31.12
N ALA A 369 -9.42 -22.70 30.01
CA ALA A 369 -10.54 -22.66 29.09
C ALA A 369 -10.08 -22.90 27.64
N SER A 370 -10.91 -23.59 26.85
CA SER A 370 -10.74 -23.66 25.39
C SER A 370 -11.51 -22.52 24.74
N PRO A 371 -10.88 -21.68 23.88
CA PRO A 371 -11.58 -20.59 23.22
C PRO A 371 -12.58 -21.12 22.20
N GLU A 372 -13.70 -20.45 22.07
CA GLU A 372 -14.52 -20.55 20.87
C GLU A 372 -13.82 -19.82 19.71
N ARG A 373 -13.99 -20.33 18.49
CA ARG A 373 -13.33 -19.81 17.29
C ARG A 373 -14.30 -19.66 16.14
N ALA A 374 -14.18 -18.56 15.41
CA ALA A 374 -14.94 -18.35 14.18
C ALA A 374 -14.17 -17.47 13.20
N ILE A 375 -14.31 -17.75 11.92
CA ILE A 375 -13.87 -16.88 10.83
C ILE A 375 -15.12 -16.36 10.15
N ILE A 376 -15.31 -15.05 10.21
CA ILE A 376 -16.44 -14.36 9.59
C ILE A 376 -15.91 -13.64 8.37
N SER A 377 -16.51 -13.85 7.21
CA SER A 377 -16.12 -13.15 5.98
C SER A 377 -17.33 -12.58 5.25
N ARG A 378 -17.14 -11.41 4.64
CA ARG A 378 -18.15 -10.81 3.75
C ARG A 378 -18.11 -11.40 2.33
N LEU A 379 -17.07 -12.17 1.98
CA LEU A 379 -16.89 -12.78 0.66
C LEU A 379 -17.79 -14.00 0.47
N GLY A 380 -18.15 -14.70 1.55
CA GLY A 380 -19.08 -15.82 1.53
C GLY A 380 -18.57 -17.02 2.33
N GLU A 381 -19.27 -18.14 2.20
CA GLU A 381 -19.06 -19.36 3.00
C GLU A 381 -17.66 -19.95 2.85
N SER A 382 -17.06 -19.94 1.64
CA SER A 382 -15.72 -20.49 1.42
C SER A 382 -14.63 -19.82 2.27
N TRP A 383 -14.81 -18.54 2.61
CA TRP A 383 -13.91 -17.75 3.46
C TRP A 383 -14.28 -17.78 4.94
N SER A 384 -15.43 -18.36 5.29
CA SER A 384 -15.91 -18.45 6.67
C SER A 384 -15.63 -19.83 7.26
N SER A 385 -15.57 -19.90 8.59
CA SER A 385 -15.41 -21.15 9.34
C SER A 385 -16.03 -21.00 10.71
N GLY A 386 -16.93 -21.91 11.10
CA GLY A 386 -17.71 -21.75 12.32
C GLY A 386 -18.63 -20.53 12.27
N SER A 387 -19.13 -20.09 13.42
CA SER A 387 -19.97 -18.90 13.54
C SER A 387 -19.87 -18.32 14.94
N PHE A 388 -20.06 -17.01 15.06
CA PHE A 388 -20.20 -16.36 16.36
C PHE A 388 -21.64 -16.53 16.85
N LYS A 389 -21.85 -17.26 17.94
CA LYS A 389 -23.19 -17.50 18.50
C LYS A 389 -23.62 -16.29 19.34
N PRO A 390 -24.74 -15.62 19.01
CA PRO A 390 -25.22 -14.50 19.80
C PRO A 390 -25.44 -14.90 21.25
N SER A 391 -24.79 -14.18 22.17
CA SER A 391 -24.74 -14.52 23.59
C SER A 391 -24.74 -13.23 24.42
N TYR A 392 -25.45 -13.23 25.54
CA TYR A 392 -25.53 -12.08 26.45
C TYR A 392 -25.85 -10.73 25.78
N GLY A 393 -26.71 -10.75 24.75
CA GLY A 393 -27.11 -9.57 23.98
C GLY A 393 -26.11 -9.11 22.90
N LEU A 394 -24.91 -9.69 22.84
CA LEU A 394 -23.93 -9.40 21.79
C LEU A 394 -24.22 -10.25 20.55
N THR A 395 -24.45 -9.60 19.40
CA THR A 395 -24.62 -10.28 18.11
C THR A 395 -23.36 -10.22 17.26
N GLN A 396 -23.28 -11.09 16.25
CA GLN A 396 -22.19 -11.10 15.27
C GLN A 396 -22.08 -9.76 14.53
N GLU A 397 -23.22 -9.13 14.19
CA GLU A 397 -23.27 -7.85 13.49
C GLU A 397 -22.75 -6.70 14.35
N MET A 398 -23.06 -6.70 15.65
CA MET A 398 -22.54 -5.70 16.59
C MET A 398 -21.03 -5.82 16.74
N LEU A 399 -20.52 -7.04 16.93
CA LEU A 399 -19.08 -7.29 17.02
C LEU A 399 -18.37 -6.93 15.71
N TRP A 400 -18.90 -7.35 14.57
CA TRP A 400 -18.37 -6.97 13.25
C TRP A 400 -18.33 -5.45 13.08
N GLY A 401 -19.43 -4.75 13.39
CA GLY A 401 -19.52 -3.29 13.28
C GLY A 401 -18.49 -2.56 14.14
N PHE A 402 -18.29 -3.03 15.38
CA PHE A 402 -17.27 -2.52 16.28
C PHE A 402 -15.85 -2.72 15.72
N LEU A 403 -15.49 -3.95 15.34
CA LEU A 403 -14.15 -4.27 14.84
C LEU A 403 -13.81 -3.54 13.54
N GLN A 404 -14.79 -3.41 12.63
CA GLN A 404 -14.63 -2.60 11.41
C GLN A 404 -14.54 -1.09 11.73
N GLY A 405 -15.20 -0.63 12.79
CA GLY A 405 -15.07 0.72 13.33
C GLY A 405 -13.64 1.02 13.80
N VAL A 406 -13.02 0.08 14.52
CA VAL A 406 -11.62 0.16 14.94
C VAL A 406 -10.69 0.22 13.72
N LEU A 407 -10.83 -0.70 12.77
CA LEU A 407 -10.03 -0.67 11.53
C LEU A 407 -10.14 0.65 10.79
N ARG A 408 -11.36 1.19 10.66
CA ARG A 408 -11.59 2.45 9.94
C ARG A 408 -10.78 3.60 10.53
N VAL A 409 -10.68 3.69 11.86
CA VAL A 409 -9.90 4.73 12.54
C VAL A 409 -8.42 4.64 12.19
N PHE A 410 -7.89 3.42 12.11
CA PHE A 410 -6.50 3.12 11.73
C PHE A 410 -6.34 2.86 10.23
N HIS A 411 -7.06 3.64 9.41
CA HIS A 411 -6.91 3.63 7.96
C HIS A 411 -7.11 2.26 7.27
N TYR A 412 -7.94 1.40 7.86
CA TYR A 412 -8.19 0.03 7.40
C TYR A 412 -6.94 -0.86 7.37
N VAL A 413 -5.88 -0.52 8.13
CA VAL A 413 -4.71 -1.38 8.28
C VAL A 413 -5.09 -2.62 9.09
N PRO A 414 -4.90 -3.85 8.54
CA PRO A 414 -5.19 -5.08 9.26
C PRO A 414 -4.53 -5.10 10.63
N GLY A 415 -5.25 -5.58 11.62
CA GLY A 415 -4.79 -5.49 13.00
C GLY A 415 -5.32 -6.60 13.89
N ASP A 416 -4.57 -6.86 14.94
CA ASP A 416 -4.94 -7.62 16.11
C ASP A 416 -5.66 -6.69 17.10
N VAL A 417 -6.87 -7.09 17.52
CA VAL A 417 -7.76 -6.33 18.39
C VAL A 417 -8.12 -7.17 19.61
N GLU A 418 -7.73 -6.70 20.79
CA GLU A 418 -8.27 -7.20 22.05
C GLU A 418 -9.53 -6.44 22.42
N TRP A 419 -10.60 -7.18 22.75
CA TRP A 419 -11.91 -6.60 23.04
C TRP A 419 -12.60 -7.26 24.23
N ALA A 420 -13.50 -6.51 24.86
CA ALA A 420 -14.35 -6.99 25.95
C ALA A 420 -15.79 -6.51 25.79
N TRP A 421 -16.75 -7.37 26.13
CA TRP A 421 -18.17 -7.08 26.26
C TRP A 421 -18.55 -7.13 27.73
N ASP A 422 -19.02 -6.02 28.29
CA ASP A 422 -19.41 -5.96 29.72
C ASP A 422 -20.89 -6.33 29.97
N GLY A 423 -21.61 -6.79 28.94
CA GLY A 423 -23.06 -7.01 28.98
C GLY A 423 -23.88 -5.86 28.40
N SER A 424 -23.27 -4.70 28.16
CA SER A 424 -23.92 -3.49 27.64
C SER A 424 -23.16 -2.80 26.51
N GLN A 425 -21.83 -2.83 26.55
CA GLN A 425 -20.96 -2.12 25.63
C GLN A 425 -19.71 -2.94 25.28
N LEU A 426 -19.28 -2.82 24.02
CA LEU A 426 -17.97 -3.31 23.54
C LEU A 426 -16.89 -2.29 23.88
N TRP A 427 -15.78 -2.78 24.41
CA TRP A 427 -14.60 -2.01 24.78
C TRP A 427 -13.39 -2.45 23.98
N LEU A 428 -12.64 -1.48 23.44
CA LEU A 428 -11.33 -1.69 22.84
C LEU A 428 -10.26 -1.71 23.93
N LEU A 429 -9.62 -2.86 24.13
CA LEU A 429 -8.57 -3.03 25.12
C LEU A 429 -7.17 -2.84 24.52
N GLN A 430 -6.98 -3.20 23.25
CA GLN A 430 -5.74 -2.99 22.50
C GLN A 430 -6.01 -3.06 20.99
N TYR A 431 -5.22 -2.32 20.19
CA TYR A 431 -5.12 -2.47 18.74
C TYR A 431 -3.65 -2.52 18.33
N ARG A 432 -3.29 -3.48 17.48
CA ARG A 432 -1.96 -3.63 16.90
C ARG A 432 -2.03 -3.90 15.40
N PRO A 433 -1.48 -3.04 14.52
CA PRO A 433 -1.26 -3.37 13.11
C PRO A 433 -0.38 -4.61 12.97
N ILE A 434 -0.75 -5.51 12.07
CA ILE A 434 0.00 -6.74 11.81
C ILE A 434 0.35 -6.84 10.32
N SER A 435 1.65 -6.99 10.03
CA SER A 435 2.15 -7.24 8.66
C SER A 435 2.23 -8.74 8.34
N ASP A 436 2.48 -9.57 9.36
CA ASP A 436 2.59 -11.02 9.24
C ASP A 436 1.59 -11.75 10.18
N TYR A 437 0.72 -12.55 9.57
CA TYR A 437 -0.21 -13.45 10.24
C TYR A 437 -0.70 -14.49 9.21
N GLY A 438 -0.97 -15.70 9.67
CA GLY A 438 -1.46 -16.82 8.85
C GLY A 438 -2.94 -16.67 8.47
N TRP A 439 -3.29 -15.57 7.81
CA TRP A 439 -4.68 -15.25 7.44
C TRP A 439 -5.31 -16.35 6.62
N ARG A 440 -6.63 -16.50 6.70
CA ARG A 440 -7.40 -17.26 5.71
C ARG A 440 -7.59 -16.46 4.42
N ARG A 441 -6.49 -16.19 3.72
CA ARG A 441 -6.47 -15.63 2.35
C ARG A 441 -6.30 -16.73 1.32
N HIS A 442 -6.90 -16.56 0.16
CA HIS A 442 -6.66 -17.43 -0.97
C HIS A 442 -5.49 -16.91 -1.81
N LEU A 443 -4.45 -17.72 -2.00
CA LEU A 443 -3.19 -17.35 -2.66
C LEU A 443 -2.99 -18.15 -3.96
N THR A 444 -2.13 -17.66 -4.86
CA THR A 444 -1.71 -18.41 -6.06
C THR A 444 -0.29 -18.08 -6.52
N ALA A 445 0.37 -19.07 -7.12
CA ALA A 445 1.65 -18.92 -7.80
C ALA A 445 1.53 -18.67 -9.32
N ALA A 446 0.35 -18.86 -9.92
CA ALA A 446 0.18 -19.05 -11.37
C ALA A 446 0.94 -18.07 -12.27
N ASN A 447 0.68 -16.77 -12.13
CA ASN A 447 1.33 -15.76 -12.97
C ASN A 447 2.75 -15.41 -12.53
N ILE A 448 3.05 -15.45 -11.22
CA ILE A 448 4.39 -15.12 -10.71
C ILE A 448 5.40 -16.20 -11.16
N ALA A 449 4.99 -17.47 -11.14
CA ALA A 449 5.80 -18.59 -11.56
C ALA A 449 6.00 -18.67 -13.09
N GLU A 450 5.35 -17.83 -13.89
CA GLU A 450 5.69 -17.68 -15.33
C GLU A 450 6.84 -16.69 -15.56
N ILE A 451 7.06 -15.75 -14.64
CA ILE A 451 7.97 -14.62 -14.86
C ILE A 451 9.15 -14.57 -13.88
N LEU A 452 9.10 -15.31 -12.77
CA LEU A 452 10.17 -15.42 -11.77
C LEU A 452 10.49 -16.87 -11.44
N PRO A 453 11.78 -17.20 -11.18
CA PRO A 453 12.17 -18.54 -10.77
C PRO A 453 11.57 -18.86 -9.38
N PRO A 454 11.44 -20.15 -9.00
CA PRO A 454 10.88 -20.54 -7.70
C PRO A 454 11.54 -19.87 -6.49
N GLN A 455 12.84 -19.59 -6.61
CA GLN A 455 13.60 -18.73 -5.70
C GLN A 455 14.02 -17.46 -6.45
N PRO A 456 13.23 -16.37 -6.38
CA PRO A 456 13.66 -15.08 -6.90
C PRO A 456 14.86 -14.57 -6.09
N SER A 457 15.61 -13.62 -6.66
CA SER A 457 16.70 -12.97 -5.95
C SER A 457 16.22 -12.18 -4.73
N ARG A 458 17.13 -11.93 -3.77
CA ARG A 458 16.86 -11.05 -2.63
C ARG A 458 16.37 -9.67 -3.08
N LEU A 459 16.91 -9.14 -4.18
CA LEU A 459 16.47 -7.88 -4.78
C LEU A 459 15.00 -7.89 -5.20
N VAL A 460 14.56 -8.95 -5.89
CA VAL A 460 13.17 -9.07 -6.34
C VAL A 460 12.23 -9.28 -5.16
N GLU A 461 12.57 -10.18 -4.24
CA GLU A 461 11.74 -10.45 -3.06
C GLU A 461 11.64 -9.19 -2.17
N TYR A 462 12.73 -8.41 -2.03
CA TYR A 462 12.74 -7.11 -1.35
C TYR A 462 11.72 -6.15 -1.95
N ALA A 463 11.70 -6.02 -3.27
CA ALA A 463 10.76 -5.16 -3.98
C ALA A 463 9.32 -5.68 -3.92
N GLN A 464 9.10 -6.99 -4.08
CA GLN A 464 7.78 -7.62 -4.02
C GLN A 464 7.08 -7.32 -2.69
N ARG A 465 7.78 -7.57 -1.58
CA ARG A 465 7.23 -7.38 -0.23
C ARG A 465 6.91 -5.91 0.05
N ARG A 466 7.82 -5.00 -0.31
CA ARG A 466 7.64 -3.56 -0.03
C ARG A 466 6.58 -2.92 -0.91
N ALA A 467 6.50 -3.34 -2.17
CA ALA A 467 5.51 -2.82 -3.11
C ALA A 467 4.09 -3.38 -2.87
N ALA A 468 3.95 -4.48 -2.13
CA ALA A 468 2.72 -5.27 -2.03
C ALA A 468 1.48 -4.43 -1.66
N GLY A 469 1.57 -3.58 -0.63
CA GLY A 469 0.45 -2.71 -0.21
C GLY A 469 0.19 -1.52 -1.14
N SER A 470 1.19 -1.13 -1.95
CA SER A 470 1.12 0.07 -2.80
C SER A 470 0.60 -0.20 -4.22
N ILE A 471 0.81 -1.42 -4.73
CA ILE A 471 0.37 -1.82 -6.07
C ILE A 471 -1.15 -1.63 -6.26
N PRO A 472 -2.04 -2.08 -5.35
CA PRO A 472 -3.49 -1.97 -5.53
C PRO A 472 -4.02 -0.54 -5.61
N ALA A 473 -3.27 0.45 -5.11
CA ALA A 473 -3.71 1.84 -5.02
C ALA A 473 -4.15 2.42 -6.38
N ILE A 474 -3.54 1.98 -7.50
CA ILE A 474 -3.94 2.43 -8.84
C ILE A 474 -5.42 2.14 -9.16
N MET A 475 -5.97 1.06 -8.60
CA MET A 475 -7.36 0.64 -8.83
C MET A 475 -8.36 1.62 -8.18
N ALA A 476 -7.91 2.40 -7.19
CA ALA A 476 -8.74 3.41 -6.53
C ALA A 476 -9.21 4.52 -7.48
N ARG A 477 -8.56 4.67 -8.64
CA ARG A 477 -9.00 5.61 -9.68
C ARG A 477 -10.39 5.29 -10.22
N TRP A 478 -10.78 4.01 -10.26
CA TRP A 478 -12.10 3.57 -10.71
C TRP A 478 -12.97 2.97 -9.60
N ASP A 479 -12.37 2.34 -8.58
CA ASP A 479 -13.08 1.78 -7.43
C ASP A 479 -12.31 1.99 -6.12
N SER A 480 -12.70 3.01 -5.35
CA SER A 480 -12.02 3.39 -4.10
C SER A 480 -12.20 2.40 -2.96
N ARG A 481 -13.10 1.43 -3.08
CA ARG A 481 -13.26 0.36 -2.09
C ARG A 481 -11.98 -0.47 -1.94
N ILE A 482 -11.07 -0.42 -2.91
CA ILE A 482 -9.77 -1.12 -2.83
C ILE A 482 -8.94 -0.63 -1.64
N LEU A 483 -9.07 0.65 -1.29
CA LEU A 483 -8.37 1.27 -0.17
C LEU A 483 -9.04 0.94 1.18
N GLN A 484 -10.31 0.56 1.18
CA GLN A 484 -10.99 0.06 2.38
C GLN A 484 -10.64 -1.40 2.62
N ASP A 485 -10.54 -2.20 1.56
CA ASP A 485 -10.12 -3.60 1.67
C ASP A 485 -8.70 -3.72 2.23
N ASN A 486 -7.82 -2.82 1.78
CA ASN A 486 -6.41 -2.76 2.15
C ASN A 486 -5.69 -4.11 2.06
N GLU A 487 -6.07 -4.89 1.06
CA GLU A 487 -5.44 -6.17 0.74
C GLU A 487 -4.18 -5.92 -0.09
N PRO A 488 -3.04 -6.54 0.27
CA PRO A 488 -1.82 -6.40 -0.52
C PRO A 488 -1.93 -7.21 -1.82
N PHE A 489 -1.18 -6.79 -2.85
CA PHE A 489 -1.12 -7.51 -4.13
C PHE A 489 -0.45 -8.88 -4.01
N THR A 490 0.61 -8.96 -3.20
CA THR A 490 1.21 -10.23 -2.78
C THR A 490 1.11 -10.41 -1.28
N ALA A 491 1.01 -11.66 -0.83
CA ALA A 491 1.05 -12.04 0.58
C ALA A 491 2.05 -13.19 0.77
N LEU A 492 2.56 -13.31 2.00
CA LEU A 492 3.56 -14.30 2.34
C LEU A 492 2.92 -15.63 2.72
N PHE A 493 3.52 -16.72 2.27
CA PHE A 493 3.35 -18.06 2.84
C PHE A 493 4.73 -18.62 3.14
N GLY A 494 4.99 -18.91 4.42
CA GLY A 494 6.37 -18.92 4.92
C GLY A 494 6.99 -17.55 4.66
N ALA A 495 8.15 -17.51 4.01
CA ALA A 495 8.79 -16.27 3.58
C ALA A 495 8.89 -16.16 2.03
N ALA A 496 7.95 -16.77 1.31
CA ALA A 496 7.84 -16.60 -0.14
C ALA A 496 6.59 -15.77 -0.52
N SER A 497 6.72 -14.90 -1.51
CA SER A 497 5.63 -14.05 -2.01
C SER A 497 4.73 -14.77 -3.03
N TYR A 498 3.42 -14.71 -2.79
CA TYR A 498 2.36 -15.25 -3.67
C TYR A 498 1.33 -14.18 -4.03
N ILE A 499 0.64 -14.31 -5.16
CA ILE A 499 -0.46 -13.40 -5.51
C ILE A 499 -1.62 -13.62 -4.55
N ASN A 500 -2.15 -12.53 -3.98
CA ASN A 500 -3.34 -12.55 -3.15
C ASN A 500 -4.60 -12.50 -4.03
N ASN A 501 -5.33 -13.61 -4.13
CA ASN A 501 -6.56 -13.67 -4.92
C ASN A 501 -7.71 -12.88 -4.29
N ASP A 502 -7.75 -12.76 -2.94
CA ASP A 502 -8.83 -12.07 -2.23
C ASP A 502 -8.95 -10.60 -2.70
N LEU A 503 -7.83 -9.96 -3.06
CA LEU A 503 -7.79 -8.62 -3.63
C LEU A 503 -8.73 -8.48 -4.84
N PHE A 504 -8.67 -9.44 -5.76
CA PHE A 504 -9.46 -9.42 -6.99
C PHE A 504 -10.85 -9.99 -6.77
N LEU A 505 -10.96 -11.08 -6.01
CA LEU A 505 -12.23 -11.76 -5.73
C LEU A 505 -13.20 -10.86 -4.96
N ALA A 506 -12.70 -10.00 -4.05
CA ALA A 506 -13.50 -8.97 -3.40
C ALA A 506 -14.16 -8.01 -4.40
N ARG A 507 -13.41 -7.59 -5.43
CA ARG A 507 -13.94 -6.72 -6.48
C ARG A 507 -14.94 -7.42 -7.37
N LEU A 508 -14.71 -8.68 -7.73
CA LEU A 508 -15.69 -9.46 -8.49
C LEU A 508 -16.99 -9.66 -7.70
N ALA A 509 -16.91 -9.98 -6.41
CA ALA A 509 -18.08 -10.14 -5.52
C ALA A 509 -18.90 -8.85 -5.42
N ASP A 510 -18.22 -7.70 -5.38
CA ASP A 510 -18.82 -6.37 -5.38
C ASP A 510 -19.48 -6.02 -6.71
N TRP A 511 -18.82 -6.37 -7.82
CA TRP A 511 -19.31 -6.11 -9.16
C TRP A 511 -20.36 -7.12 -9.63
N GLY A 512 -20.54 -8.24 -8.91
CA GLY A 512 -21.45 -9.32 -9.29
C GLY A 512 -20.96 -10.22 -10.41
N ILE A 513 -19.64 -10.29 -10.60
CA ILE A 513 -18.96 -11.17 -11.56
C ILE A 513 -18.57 -12.48 -10.86
N ALA A 514 -18.69 -13.60 -11.57
CA ALA A 514 -18.30 -14.90 -11.03
C ALA A 514 -16.77 -15.08 -10.99
N SER A 515 -16.27 -15.87 -10.03
CA SER A 515 -14.83 -16.13 -9.89
C SER A 515 -14.23 -16.89 -11.08
N SER A 516 -15.04 -17.67 -11.82
CA SER A 516 -14.63 -18.39 -13.02
C SER A 516 -14.09 -17.48 -14.13
N SER A 517 -14.56 -16.23 -14.21
CA SER A 517 -14.04 -15.23 -15.17
C SER A 517 -12.60 -14.80 -14.85
N TYR A 518 -12.17 -14.89 -13.60
CA TYR A 518 -10.81 -14.55 -13.19
C TYR A 518 -9.89 -15.77 -13.19
N ALA A 519 -10.37 -16.94 -12.75
CA ALA A 519 -9.61 -18.19 -12.79
C ALA A 519 -9.10 -18.50 -14.22
N GLY A 520 -9.94 -18.32 -15.24
CA GLY A 520 -9.54 -18.53 -16.63
C GLY A 520 -8.51 -17.54 -17.17
N GLU A 521 -8.34 -16.38 -16.54
CA GLU A 521 -7.42 -15.32 -16.98
C GLU A 521 -6.07 -15.36 -16.26
N VAL A 522 -6.08 -15.60 -14.94
CA VAL A 522 -4.87 -15.66 -14.10
C VAL A 522 -4.26 -17.06 -14.06
N GLY A 523 -5.04 -18.10 -14.33
CA GLY A 523 -4.62 -19.48 -14.14
C GLY A 523 -4.77 -19.93 -12.69
N GLY A 524 -4.91 -21.23 -12.48
CA GLY A 524 -5.15 -21.83 -11.16
C GLY A 524 -6.63 -22.00 -10.81
N ALA A 525 -6.89 -22.40 -9.58
CA ALA A 525 -8.24 -22.57 -9.03
C ALA A 525 -8.63 -21.38 -8.15
N THR A 526 -9.92 -21.12 -7.96
CA THR A 526 -10.41 -20.05 -7.09
C THR A 526 -11.69 -20.46 -6.37
N PRO A 527 -11.94 -19.99 -5.14
CA PRO A 527 -13.19 -20.26 -4.46
C PRO A 527 -14.40 -19.77 -5.25
N HIS A 528 -15.52 -20.49 -5.12
CA HIS A 528 -16.70 -20.22 -5.92
C HIS A 528 -17.40 -18.92 -5.51
N LEU A 529 -17.46 -17.96 -6.45
CA LEU A 529 -18.32 -16.78 -6.37
C LEU A 529 -19.34 -16.85 -7.52
N PRO A 530 -20.65 -16.79 -7.24
CA PRO A 530 -21.68 -16.85 -8.27
C PRO A 530 -21.87 -15.50 -8.98
N TRP A 531 -22.42 -15.54 -10.19
CA TRP A 531 -22.93 -14.35 -10.88
C TRP A 531 -24.04 -13.68 -10.06
N ARG A 532 -24.01 -12.35 -9.99
CA ARG A 532 -25.08 -11.53 -9.39
C ARG A 532 -25.53 -10.47 -10.39
N PRO A 533 -26.42 -10.80 -11.35
CA PRO A 533 -26.75 -9.92 -12.49
C PRO A 533 -27.20 -8.52 -12.10
N LEU A 534 -27.98 -8.38 -11.01
CA LEU A 534 -28.41 -7.06 -10.53
C LEU A 534 -27.25 -6.18 -10.06
N ARG A 535 -26.21 -6.76 -9.45
CA ARG A 535 -24.99 -6.03 -9.07
C ARG A 535 -24.14 -5.70 -10.29
N LEU A 536 -24.09 -6.61 -11.27
CA LEU A 536 -23.41 -6.39 -12.54
C LEU A 536 -23.98 -5.19 -13.29
N LEU A 537 -25.31 -5.12 -13.41
CA LEU A 537 -25.99 -3.98 -14.04
C LEU A 537 -25.69 -2.66 -13.33
N ARG A 538 -25.67 -2.66 -11.99
CA ARG A 538 -25.29 -1.48 -11.19
C ARG A 538 -23.82 -1.07 -11.36
N SER A 539 -22.96 -2.01 -11.77
CA SER A 539 -21.53 -1.80 -11.96
C SER A 539 -21.14 -1.35 -13.37
N LEU A 540 -22.09 -1.31 -14.32
CA LEU A 540 -21.81 -0.87 -15.70
C LEU A 540 -21.18 0.54 -15.79
N PRO A 541 -21.64 1.58 -15.06
CA PRO A 541 -20.99 2.89 -15.08
C PRO A 541 -19.55 2.84 -14.56
N LEU A 542 -19.29 1.97 -13.57
CA LEU A 542 -17.96 1.74 -13.03
C LEU A 542 -17.04 1.12 -14.08
N PHE A 543 -17.51 0.15 -14.86
CA PHE A 543 -16.71 -0.44 -15.95
C PHE A 543 -16.38 0.55 -17.06
N LEU A 544 -17.32 1.42 -17.43
CA LEU A 544 -17.04 2.49 -18.39
C LEU A 544 -15.96 3.45 -17.87
N ARG A 545 -16.04 3.82 -16.58
CA ARG A 545 -15.02 4.63 -15.91
C ARG A 545 -13.67 3.90 -15.87
N MET A 546 -13.66 2.64 -15.46
CA MET A 546 -12.47 1.77 -15.40
C MET A 546 -11.79 1.67 -16.76
N GLN A 547 -12.57 1.40 -17.82
CA GLN A 547 -12.07 1.32 -19.19
C GLN A 547 -11.44 2.65 -19.64
N ARG A 548 -12.13 3.77 -19.42
CA ARG A 548 -11.62 5.10 -19.78
C ARG A 548 -10.31 5.43 -19.06
N ILE A 549 -10.24 5.15 -17.76
CA ILE A 549 -9.06 5.44 -16.94
C ILE A 549 -7.89 4.55 -17.31
N ALA A 550 -8.11 3.24 -17.41
CA ALA A 550 -7.07 2.27 -17.75
C ALA A 550 -6.47 2.57 -19.13
N ARG A 551 -7.32 2.85 -20.14
CA ARG A 551 -6.89 3.21 -21.49
C ARG A 551 -6.13 4.54 -21.52
N GLY A 552 -6.61 5.56 -20.81
CA GLY A 552 -5.90 6.84 -20.71
C GLY A 552 -4.53 6.71 -20.04
N HIS A 553 -4.38 5.80 -19.07
CA HIS A 553 -3.10 5.55 -18.41
C HIS A 553 -2.05 4.93 -19.34
N LEU A 554 -2.45 4.17 -20.36
CA LEU A 554 -1.50 3.58 -21.32
C LEU A 554 -0.64 4.65 -21.99
N LEU A 555 -1.23 5.82 -22.26
CA LEU A 555 -0.55 6.94 -22.90
C LEU A 555 0.45 7.66 -21.97
N THR A 556 0.42 7.39 -20.67
CA THR A 556 1.36 7.96 -19.69
C THR A 556 2.58 7.06 -19.43
N LEU A 557 2.53 5.80 -19.85
CA LEU A 557 3.56 4.81 -19.54
C LEU A 557 4.93 5.22 -20.09
N GLU A 558 5.00 5.75 -21.32
CA GLU A 558 6.27 6.15 -21.94
C GLU A 558 6.97 7.25 -21.15
N GLN A 559 6.24 8.31 -20.75
CA GLN A 559 6.80 9.41 -19.98
C GLN A 559 7.33 8.92 -18.61
N GLN A 560 6.55 8.09 -17.92
CA GLN A 560 6.93 7.55 -16.60
C GLN A 560 8.14 6.62 -16.69
N LEU A 561 8.18 5.79 -17.73
CA LEU A 561 9.29 4.89 -18.02
C LEU A 561 10.59 5.67 -18.29
N HIS A 562 10.56 6.71 -19.13
CA HIS A 562 11.71 7.60 -19.36
C HIS A 562 12.15 8.35 -18.10
N ARG A 563 11.22 8.67 -17.20
CA ARG A 563 11.54 9.27 -15.91
C ARG A 563 12.33 8.28 -15.04
N PHE A 564 11.82 7.08 -14.82
CA PHE A 564 12.52 6.06 -14.03
C PHE A 564 13.89 5.73 -14.61
N ASP A 565 13.98 5.66 -15.94
CA ASP A 565 15.25 5.44 -16.62
C ASP A 565 16.27 6.55 -16.34
N ARG A 566 15.86 7.83 -16.41
CA ARG A 566 16.72 8.96 -16.03
C ARG A 566 17.11 8.95 -14.56
N GLU A 567 16.20 8.56 -13.67
CA GLU A 567 16.50 8.39 -12.24
C GLU A 567 17.58 7.32 -12.03
N LEU A 568 17.47 6.16 -12.70
CA LEU A 568 18.49 5.11 -12.64
C LEU A 568 19.85 5.58 -13.16
N GLN A 569 19.87 6.26 -14.31
CA GLN A 569 21.11 6.82 -14.87
C GLN A 569 21.77 7.83 -13.91
N THR A 570 20.95 8.63 -13.21
CA THR A 570 21.45 9.59 -12.21
C THR A 570 22.08 8.85 -11.02
N LEU A 571 21.43 7.79 -10.51
CA LEU A 571 21.97 6.96 -9.44
C LEU A 571 23.30 6.28 -9.85
N ILE A 572 23.36 5.75 -11.07
CA ILE A 572 24.59 5.18 -11.63
C ILE A 572 25.71 6.23 -11.68
N ALA A 573 25.41 7.43 -12.19
CA ALA A 573 26.38 8.51 -12.31
C ALA A 573 26.90 8.99 -10.94
N LEU A 574 26.07 8.90 -9.89
CA LEU A 574 26.43 9.25 -8.52
C LEU A 574 27.11 8.10 -7.76
N GLY A 575 27.28 6.92 -8.37
CA GLY A 575 27.89 5.76 -7.73
C GLY A 575 27.03 5.15 -6.63
N ALA A 576 25.72 5.03 -6.86
CA ALA A 576 24.79 4.48 -5.88
C ALA A 576 25.16 3.06 -5.42
N ASP A 577 24.96 2.78 -4.13
CA ASP A 577 25.16 1.45 -3.56
C ASP A 577 23.98 0.50 -3.86
N GLY A 578 24.13 -0.78 -3.52
CA GLY A 578 23.10 -1.79 -3.76
C GLY A 578 21.77 -1.49 -3.05
N GLN A 579 21.81 -0.86 -1.86
CA GLN A 579 20.61 -0.51 -1.11
C GLN A 579 19.81 0.61 -1.81
N GLN A 580 20.49 1.66 -2.26
CA GLN A 580 19.89 2.75 -3.02
C GLN A 580 19.27 2.25 -4.34
N LEU A 581 19.92 1.30 -5.01
CA LEU A 581 19.39 0.65 -6.21
C LEU A 581 18.18 -0.24 -5.89
N ALA A 582 18.17 -0.95 -4.75
CA ALA A 582 17.03 -1.75 -4.30
C ALA A 582 15.80 -0.90 -3.93
N ASP A 583 16.02 0.25 -3.28
CA ASP A 583 14.95 1.19 -2.94
C ASP A 583 14.39 1.87 -4.19
N TRP A 584 15.24 2.25 -5.15
CA TRP A 584 14.80 2.70 -6.47
C TRP A 584 14.00 1.60 -7.19
N PHE A 585 14.50 0.37 -7.18
CA PHE A 585 13.85 -0.76 -7.82
C PHE A 585 12.49 -1.06 -7.22
N THR A 586 12.31 -0.88 -5.91
CA THR A 586 11.00 -1.00 -5.24
C THR A 586 9.99 0.01 -5.80
N ARG A 587 10.37 1.28 -5.96
CA ARG A 587 9.51 2.31 -6.59
C ARG A 587 9.20 1.97 -8.04
N PHE A 588 10.21 1.48 -8.78
CA PHE A 588 10.03 1.05 -10.16
C PHE A 588 9.11 -0.18 -10.27
N TYR A 589 9.19 -1.12 -9.33
CA TYR A 589 8.35 -2.31 -9.27
C TYR A 589 6.88 -1.97 -9.05
N VAL A 590 6.58 -0.98 -8.20
CA VAL A 590 5.21 -0.45 -8.08
C VAL A 590 4.69 0.04 -9.43
N PHE A 591 5.49 0.85 -10.16
CA PHE A 591 5.13 1.32 -11.50
C PHE A 591 4.92 0.18 -12.50
N VAL A 592 5.83 -0.80 -12.52
CA VAL A 592 5.77 -2.00 -13.38
C VAL A 592 4.43 -2.72 -13.23
N VAL A 593 4.05 -3.04 -11.99
CA VAL A 593 2.85 -3.85 -11.75
C VAL A 593 1.59 -3.01 -11.95
N GLN A 594 1.58 -1.74 -11.55
CA GLN A 594 0.44 -0.85 -11.79
C GLN A 594 0.18 -0.64 -13.30
N GLY A 595 1.23 -0.48 -14.10
CA GLY A 595 1.13 -0.40 -15.56
C GLY A 595 0.50 -1.67 -16.13
N ASN A 596 0.96 -2.85 -15.69
CA ASN A 596 0.39 -4.14 -16.10
C ASN A 596 -1.08 -4.31 -15.68
N LEU A 597 -1.50 -3.83 -14.52
CA LEU A 597 -2.92 -3.86 -14.10
C LEU A 597 -3.80 -3.04 -15.06
N CYS A 598 -3.36 -1.86 -15.51
CA CYS A 598 -4.10 -1.06 -16.47
C CYS A 598 -4.09 -1.65 -17.90
N ILE A 599 -2.98 -2.29 -18.31
CA ILE A 599 -2.90 -3.01 -19.58
C ILE A 599 -3.86 -4.21 -19.56
N ALA A 600 -3.83 -5.03 -18.51
CA ALA A 600 -4.73 -6.18 -18.34
C ALA A 600 -6.20 -5.74 -18.35
N THR A 601 -6.54 -4.65 -17.67
CA THR A 601 -7.89 -4.07 -17.67
C THR A 601 -8.31 -3.61 -19.07
N SER A 602 -7.39 -3.04 -19.85
CA SER A 602 -7.64 -2.62 -21.23
C SER A 602 -7.85 -3.81 -22.16
N LEU A 603 -7.06 -4.90 -21.98
CA LEU A 603 -7.20 -6.16 -22.70
C LEU A 603 -8.53 -6.86 -22.41
N ALA A 604 -8.91 -6.96 -21.14
CA ALA A 604 -10.16 -7.60 -20.71
C ALA A 604 -11.41 -6.96 -21.36
N SER A 605 -11.36 -5.65 -21.62
CA SER A 605 -12.46 -4.88 -22.23
C SER A 605 -12.30 -4.61 -23.73
N SER A 606 -11.30 -5.22 -24.38
CA SER A 606 -10.96 -4.95 -25.79
C SER A 606 -11.78 -5.75 -26.79
N GLY A 607 -12.40 -6.84 -26.35
CA GLY A 607 -13.04 -7.81 -27.24
C GLY A 607 -12.01 -8.61 -28.03
N GLY A 608 -12.25 -8.78 -29.34
CA GLY A 608 -11.32 -9.41 -30.28
C GLY A 608 -10.36 -8.41 -30.93
N ASP A 609 -9.77 -8.80 -32.05
CA ASP A 609 -8.75 -8.08 -32.81
C ASP A 609 -9.23 -7.66 -34.20
N LEU A 610 -10.54 -7.43 -34.34
CA LEU A 610 -11.19 -7.01 -35.60
C LEU A 610 -10.55 -5.77 -36.25
N LEU A 611 -9.91 -4.89 -35.47
CA LEU A 611 -9.25 -3.68 -35.97
C LEU A 611 -7.79 -3.90 -36.37
N GLY A 612 -7.26 -5.11 -36.17
CA GLY A 612 -5.93 -5.53 -36.61
C GLY A 612 -5.06 -6.13 -35.50
N ARG A 613 -4.00 -6.80 -35.96
CA ARG A 613 -2.91 -7.38 -35.16
C ARG A 613 -1.59 -6.74 -35.63
N PRO A 614 -1.24 -5.55 -35.11
CA PRO A 614 0.03 -4.94 -35.47
C PRO A 614 1.20 -5.78 -34.92
N PRO A 615 2.40 -5.68 -35.53
CA PRO A 615 3.56 -6.44 -35.10
C PRO A 615 3.97 -6.10 -33.65
N THR A 616 4.53 -7.08 -32.96
CA THR A 616 5.00 -6.96 -31.57
C THR A 616 6.52 -7.11 -31.49
N ALA A 617 7.09 -6.89 -30.30
CA ALA A 617 8.53 -7.03 -30.10
C ALA A 617 9.05 -8.46 -30.30
N TYR A 618 8.18 -9.47 -30.42
CA TYR A 618 8.59 -10.86 -30.68
C TYR A 618 8.77 -11.19 -32.16
N ASP A 619 8.36 -10.30 -33.07
CA ASP A 619 8.52 -10.54 -34.50
C ASP A 619 10.01 -10.48 -34.95
N ASP A 620 10.90 -9.91 -34.12
CA ASP A 620 12.35 -9.85 -34.34
C ASP A 620 13.12 -9.96 -33.02
N LEU A 621 13.52 -11.19 -32.65
CA LEU A 621 14.29 -11.48 -31.42
C LEU A 621 15.77 -11.82 -31.68
N GLU A 622 16.24 -11.79 -32.92
CA GLU A 622 17.60 -12.26 -33.26
C GLU A 622 18.70 -11.45 -32.54
N HIS A 623 18.43 -10.20 -32.17
CA HIS A 623 19.40 -9.27 -31.57
C HIS A 623 18.92 -8.67 -30.23
N CYS A 624 18.36 -9.50 -29.34
CA CYS A 624 17.81 -9.05 -28.06
C CYS A 624 18.51 -9.69 -26.84
N PRO A 625 19.72 -9.21 -26.44
CA PRO A 625 20.49 -9.80 -25.32
C PRO A 625 19.82 -9.64 -23.95
N HIS A 626 18.83 -8.75 -23.84
CA HIS A 626 18.00 -8.56 -22.66
C HIS A 626 16.84 -9.55 -22.56
N ARG A 627 16.59 -10.37 -23.59
CA ARG A 627 15.49 -11.35 -23.62
C ARG A 627 15.99 -12.75 -23.27
N LEU A 628 15.75 -13.15 -22.02
CA LEU A 628 16.31 -14.36 -21.40
C LEU A 628 15.23 -15.08 -20.56
N PRO A 629 15.37 -16.40 -20.28
CA PRO A 629 14.60 -17.06 -19.23
C PRO A 629 14.67 -16.28 -17.92
N TRP A 630 13.53 -16.06 -17.28
CA TRP A 630 13.45 -15.28 -16.03
C TRP A 630 14.06 -13.86 -16.11
N GLU A 631 13.98 -13.22 -17.29
CA GLU A 631 14.45 -11.85 -17.54
C GLU A 631 13.87 -10.79 -16.59
N THR A 632 12.74 -11.09 -15.94
CA THR A 632 12.10 -10.23 -14.94
C THR A 632 12.91 -10.11 -13.66
N ASP A 633 13.79 -11.07 -13.37
CA ASP A 633 14.72 -10.99 -12.25
C ASP A 633 16.03 -10.31 -12.72
N PRO A 634 16.39 -9.12 -12.20
CA PRO A 634 17.64 -8.48 -12.56
C PRO A 634 18.86 -9.35 -12.22
N ALA A 635 18.79 -10.26 -11.26
CA ALA A 635 19.88 -11.15 -10.87
C ALA A 635 20.18 -12.25 -11.89
N THR A 636 19.26 -12.55 -12.81
CA THR A 636 19.47 -13.54 -13.87
C THR A 636 20.78 -13.25 -14.61
N PRO A 637 21.67 -14.25 -14.81
CA PRO A 637 22.92 -14.05 -15.54
C PRO A 637 22.69 -13.47 -16.93
N ARG A 638 23.37 -12.37 -17.24
CA ARG A 638 23.21 -11.62 -18.50
C ARG A 638 24.52 -11.53 -19.28
N PRO A 639 24.45 -11.41 -20.62
CA PRO A 639 25.61 -11.09 -21.46
C PRO A 639 26.32 -9.81 -21.02
N ALA A 640 27.49 -9.55 -21.60
CA ALA A 640 28.22 -8.30 -21.35
C ALA A 640 27.35 -7.07 -21.67
N GLN A 641 27.60 -5.98 -20.95
CA GLN A 641 26.83 -4.75 -21.10
C GLN A 641 26.88 -4.24 -22.54
N THR A 642 25.69 -3.99 -23.10
CA THR A 642 25.50 -3.37 -24.41
C THR A 642 24.56 -2.17 -24.27
N ASP A 643 24.67 -1.22 -25.19
CA ASP A 643 23.74 -0.09 -25.22
C ASP A 643 22.39 -0.55 -25.78
N LEU A 644 21.34 -0.37 -24.98
CA LEU A 644 19.98 -0.80 -25.28
C LEU A 644 19.02 0.37 -25.08
N PRO A 645 18.89 1.28 -26.06
CA PRO A 645 18.03 2.44 -25.94
C PRO A 645 16.56 2.04 -25.79
N MET A 646 15.78 2.90 -25.15
CA MET A 646 14.35 2.72 -24.95
C MET A 646 13.61 2.80 -26.29
N GLN A 647 12.60 1.96 -26.46
CA GLN A 647 11.73 1.97 -27.63
C GLN A 647 10.58 2.97 -27.43
N ALA A 648 10.31 3.79 -28.44
CA ALA A 648 9.22 4.75 -28.41
C ALA A 648 7.84 4.07 -28.41
N PHE A 649 6.82 4.74 -27.86
CA PHE A 649 5.47 4.21 -27.84
C PHE A 649 4.95 3.93 -29.27
N PRO A 650 4.23 2.81 -29.51
CA PRO A 650 3.77 2.45 -30.83
C PRO A 650 2.92 3.54 -31.51
N SER A 651 3.26 3.91 -32.73
CA SER A 651 2.50 4.90 -33.49
C SER A 651 1.21 4.29 -34.07
N TRP A 652 0.07 4.89 -33.73
CA TRP A 652 -1.24 4.41 -34.18
C TRP A 652 -1.86 5.31 -35.26
N PRO A 653 -2.46 4.73 -36.31
CA PRO A 653 -3.25 5.48 -37.28
C PRO A 653 -4.35 6.33 -36.59
N LYS A 654 -4.74 7.45 -37.21
CA LYS A 654 -5.78 8.35 -36.64
C LYS A 654 -7.08 7.58 -36.32
N ALA A 655 -7.50 6.66 -37.18
CA ALA A 655 -8.68 5.83 -36.96
C ALA A 655 -8.58 4.98 -35.68
N ILE A 656 -7.41 4.40 -35.42
CA ILE A 656 -7.14 3.57 -34.24
C ILE A 656 -7.06 4.43 -32.97
N ARG A 657 -6.47 5.63 -33.05
CA ARG A 657 -6.48 6.59 -31.93
C ARG A 657 -7.91 7.03 -31.57
N LEU A 658 -8.74 7.28 -32.58
CA LEU A 658 -10.16 7.59 -32.38
C LEU A 658 -10.89 6.40 -31.76
N ALA A 659 -10.67 5.18 -32.27
CA ALA A 659 -11.27 3.95 -31.73
C ALA A 659 -10.87 3.71 -30.25
N HIS A 660 -9.59 3.89 -29.92
CA HIS A 660 -9.08 3.85 -28.55
C HIS A 660 -9.82 4.85 -27.65
N SER A 661 -9.87 6.12 -28.09
CA SER A 661 -10.51 7.21 -27.33
C SER A 661 -12.02 7.02 -27.15
N ALA A 662 -12.67 6.39 -28.13
CA ALA A 662 -14.11 6.15 -28.14
C ALA A 662 -14.53 4.86 -27.41
N GLY A 663 -13.58 4.08 -26.88
CA GLY A 663 -13.95 2.88 -26.13
C GLY A 663 -14.27 1.65 -27.01
N LEU A 664 -13.98 1.66 -28.31
CA LEU A 664 -14.47 0.64 -29.24
C LEU A 664 -13.90 -0.76 -28.96
N PRO A 665 -14.67 -1.83 -29.24
CA PRO A 665 -14.16 -3.20 -29.27
C PRO A 665 -13.30 -3.45 -30.53
N GLY A 666 -12.60 -4.59 -30.58
CA GLY A 666 -11.74 -4.96 -31.71
C GLY A 666 -10.28 -4.51 -31.57
N MET A 667 -9.93 -3.88 -30.46
CA MET A 667 -8.62 -3.27 -30.19
C MET A 667 -7.59 -4.24 -29.59
N ARG A 668 -7.92 -5.53 -29.40
CA ARG A 668 -7.08 -6.48 -28.65
C ARG A 668 -5.65 -6.54 -29.18
N GLY A 669 -5.46 -6.58 -30.50
CA GLY A 669 -4.13 -6.62 -31.12
C GLY A 669 -3.26 -5.41 -30.77
N TYR A 670 -3.82 -4.20 -30.74
CA TYR A 670 -3.09 -2.99 -30.38
C TYR A 670 -2.73 -2.93 -28.89
N TYR A 671 -3.57 -3.46 -28.01
CA TYR A 671 -3.24 -3.53 -26.58
C TYR A 671 -2.23 -4.63 -26.28
N LEU A 672 -2.21 -5.73 -27.06
CA LEU A 672 -1.13 -6.71 -27.00
C LEU A 672 0.19 -6.06 -27.44
N GLN A 673 0.20 -5.28 -28.52
CA GLN A 673 1.38 -4.51 -28.93
C GLN A 673 1.88 -3.58 -27.82
N VAL A 674 0.99 -2.84 -27.13
CA VAL A 674 1.39 -1.99 -25.99
C VAL A 674 1.94 -2.83 -24.84
N ARG A 675 1.35 -3.98 -24.54
CA ARG A 675 1.86 -4.87 -23.49
C ARG A 675 3.28 -5.34 -23.80
N GLU A 676 3.54 -5.79 -25.02
CA GLU A 676 4.86 -6.28 -25.38
C GLU A 676 5.89 -5.16 -25.53
N TRP A 677 5.49 -3.99 -26.04
CA TRP A 677 6.31 -2.77 -26.00
C TRP A 677 6.69 -2.38 -24.57
N TYR A 678 5.73 -2.42 -23.65
CA TYR A 678 5.96 -2.07 -22.26
C TYR A 678 6.96 -3.05 -21.65
N ARG A 679 6.68 -4.35 -21.79
CA ARG A 679 7.56 -5.42 -21.31
C ARG A 679 8.98 -5.32 -21.87
N ASP A 680 9.15 -5.15 -23.17
CA ASP A 680 10.49 -5.05 -23.79
C ASP A 680 11.31 -3.94 -23.15
N ASN A 681 10.70 -2.78 -22.98
CA ASN A 681 11.33 -1.66 -22.30
C ASN A 681 11.65 -1.91 -20.82
N LEU A 682 10.78 -2.61 -20.08
CA LEU A 682 11.08 -3.02 -18.71
C LEU A 682 12.31 -3.91 -18.66
N MET A 683 12.44 -4.85 -19.58
CA MET A 683 13.59 -5.75 -19.66
C MET A 683 14.89 -5.00 -19.99
N ARG A 684 14.83 -3.95 -20.82
CA ARG A 684 15.98 -3.05 -21.05
C ARG A 684 16.41 -2.33 -19.77
N VAL A 685 15.45 -1.86 -18.97
CA VAL A 685 15.75 -1.22 -17.67
C VAL A 685 16.32 -2.23 -16.68
N PHE A 686 15.78 -3.45 -16.60
CA PHE A 686 16.31 -4.51 -15.74
C PHE A 686 17.71 -4.94 -16.16
N PHE A 687 18.00 -4.99 -17.46
CA PHE A 687 19.33 -5.25 -17.99
C PHE A 687 20.32 -4.16 -17.54
N ARG A 688 19.95 -2.88 -17.59
CA ARG A 688 20.79 -1.80 -17.07
C ARG A 688 20.99 -1.89 -15.56
N LEU A 689 19.93 -2.18 -14.80
CA LEU A 689 20.01 -2.37 -13.35
C LEU A 689 20.97 -3.50 -12.97
N HIS A 690 20.95 -4.62 -13.71
CA HIS A 690 21.89 -5.73 -13.50
C HIS A 690 23.35 -5.26 -13.57
N HIS A 691 23.69 -4.51 -14.62
CA HIS A 691 25.05 -4.01 -14.80
C HIS A 691 25.41 -2.88 -13.84
N ALA A 692 24.43 -2.09 -13.41
CA ALA A 692 24.59 -1.01 -12.43
C ALA A 692 24.92 -1.52 -11.03
N MET A 693 24.45 -2.71 -10.65
CA MET A 693 24.67 -3.26 -9.30
C MET A 693 26.18 -3.37 -8.98
N PRO A 694 26.67 -2.72 -7.91
CA PRO A 694 28.07 -2.78 -7.52
C PRO A 694 28.56 -4.21 -7.29
N VAL A 695 29.77 -4.52 -7.73
CA VAL A 695 30.33 -5.89 -7.64
C VAL A 695 30.35 -6.42 -6.20
N GLY A 696 30.63 -5.54 -5.22
CA GLY A 696 30.63 -5.90 -3.79
C GLY A 696 29.24 -6.29 -3.26
N ASP A 697 28.18 -5.74 -3.83
CA ASP A 697 26.81 -5.93 -3.34
C ASP A 697 26.06 -7.03 -4.11
N ARG A 698 26.55 -7.42 -5.31
CA ARG A 698 25.93 -8.47 -6.13
C ARG A 698 25.79 -9.80 -5.39
N ALA A 699 26.79 -10.19 -4.60
CA ALA A 699 26.75 -11.46 -3.87
C ALA A 699 25.58 -11.54 -2.88
N ASP A 700 25.13 -10.40 -2.35
CA ASP A 700 23.97 -10.32 -1.47
C ASP A 700 22.68 -10.17 -2.28
N TRP A 701 22.55 -9.09 -3.06
CA TRP A 701 21.29 -8.77 -3.76
C TRP A 701 20.89 -9.76 -4.83
N PHE A 702 21.86 -10.38 -5.52
CA PHE A 702 21.59 -11.37 -6.56
C PHE A 702 21.58 -12.81 -6.03
N ALA A 703 21.85 -13.03 -4.74
CA ALA A 703 21.65 -14.34 -4.15
C ALA A 703 20.16 -14.72 -4.24
N PRO A 704 19.84 -16.01 -4.47
CA PRO A 704 18.49 -16.52 -4.28
C PRO A 704 17.99 -16.20 -2.88
N HIS A 705 16.73 -15.80 -2.76
CA HIS A 705 16.08 -15.68 -1.47
C HIS A 705 16.03 -17.06 -0.78
N PRO A 706 16.32 -17.16 0.54
CA PRO A 706 16.44 -18.45 1.22
C PRO A 706 15.18 -19.33 1.15
N ASP A 707 14.00 -18.70 1.12
CA ASP A 707 12.73 -19.41 1.07
C ASP A 707 12.22 -19.60 -0.35
N ILE A 708 11.93 -20.86 -0.67
CA ILE A 708 11.42 -21.32 -1.97
C ILE A 708 9.90 -21.18 -1.99
N ARG A 709 9.33 -20.76 -3.13
CA ARG A 709 7.90 -21.00 -3.39
C ARG A 709 7.64 -22.50 -3.48
N SER A 710 7.18 -23.09 -2.38
CA SER A 710 6.98 -24.54 -2.20
C SER A 710 5.61 -25.04 -2.66
N ARG A 711 4.62 -24.14 -2.75
CA ARG A 711 3.28 -24.43 -3.23
C ARG A 711 3.11 -24.02 -4.70
N ASP A 712 2.67 -24.95 -5.51
CA ASP A 712 2.17 -24.71 -6.87
C ASP A 712 0.66 -24.46 -6.87
N GLY A 713 0.15 -23.81 -7.91
CA GLY A 713 -1.29 -23.59 -8.05
C GLY A 713 -1.87 -22.59 -7.05
N SER A 714 -3.08 -22.87 -6.58
CA SER A 714 -3.85 -22.03 -5.66
C SER A 714 -4.13 -22.76 -4.35
N PHE A 715 -4.07 -22.04 -3.22
CA PHE A 715 -4.19 -22.62 -1.88
C PHE A 715 -4.63 -21.56 -0.85
N TRP A 716 -4.95 -21.99 0.36
CA TRP A 716 -5.23 -21.08 1.49
C TRP A 716 -3.95 -20.79 2.28
N GLN A 717 -3.72 -19.53 2.63
CA GLN A 717 -2.52 -19.08 3.35
C GLN A 717 -2.35 -19.75 4.72
N ASP A 718 -3.42 -20.28 5.33
CA ASP A 718 -3.36 -21.10 6.55
C ASP A 718 -2.84 -22.54 6.30
N GLY A 719 -2.40 -22.84 5.08
CA GLY A 719 -1.79 -24.10 4.67
C GLY A 719 -2.75 -25.14 4.13
N ARG A 720 -4.07 -24.87 4.13
CA ARG A 720 -5.06 -25.79 3.55
C ARG A 720 -5.01 -25.75 2.03
N GLU A 721 -5.15 -26.92 1.41
CA GLU A 721 -5.37 -26.99 -0.04
C GLU A 721 -6.79 -26.54 -0.37
N GLY A 722 -6.95 -25.84 -1.49
CA GLY A 722 -8.28 -25.57 -2.03
C GLY A 722 -8.94 -26.86 -2.49
N THR A 723 -10.26 -26.96 -2.35
CA THR A 723 -11.03 -28.06 -2.94
C THR A 723 -11.26 -27.87 -4.45
N GLU A 724 -10.89 -26.71 -4.98
CA GLU A 724 -11.16 -26.30 -6.35
C GLU A 724 -10.08 -26.81 -7.32
N GLN A 725 -10.50 -27.38 -8.45
CA GLN A 725 -9.59 -27.80 -9.52
C GLN A 725 -9.44 -26.70 -10.58
N ALA A 726 -8.21 -26.50 -11.06
CA ALA A 726 -7.94 -25.63 -12.20
C ALA A 726 -8.57 -26.21 -13.47
N THR A 727 -9.13 -25.35 -14.32
CA THR A 727 -9.73 -25.77 -15.60
C THR A 727 -8.70 -25.68 -16.74
N GLY A 728 -8.61 -26.74 -17.54
CA GLY A 728 -7.79 -26.73 -18.75
C GLY A 728 -8.39 -25.89 -19.87
N PHE A 729 -7.55 -25.37 -20.75
CA PHE A 729 -7.98 -24.67 -21.97
C PHE A 729 -6.94 -24.75 -23.08
N MET A 730 -7.41 -24.70 -24.32
CA MET A 730 -6.55 -24.60 -25.50
C MET A 730 -6.00 -23.18 -25.66
N ILE A 731 -4.70 -23.05 -25.91
CA ILE A 731 -4.02 -21.78 -26.20
C ILE A 731 -4.02 -21.50 -27.70
N TYR A 732 -3.61 -22.48 -28.51
CA TYR A 732 -3.60 -22.42 -29.97
C TYR A 732 -3.90 -23.79 -30.58
N PRO A 733 -4.76 -23.87 -31.62
CA PRO A 733 -5.21 -25.14 -32.18
C PRO A 733 -4.11 -25.89 -32.95
N GLY A 734 -4.31 -27.18 -33.16
CA GLY A 734 -3.45 -28.04 -33.94
C GLY A 734 -3.50 -29.50 -33.51
N GLN A 735 -2.96 -30.36 -34.37
CA GLN A 735 -2.86 -31.79 -34.12
C GLN A 735 -1.43 -32.26 -34.38
N VAL A 736 -0.79 -32.84 -33.36
CA VAL A 736 0.57 -33.38 -33.47
C VAL A 736 0.70 -34.67 -32.67
N GLN A 737 1.63 -35.52 -33.09
CA GLN A 737 2.02 -36.74 -32.40
C GLN A 737 3.53 -36.70 -32.14
N GLY A 738 3.94 -37.14 -30.96
CA GLY A 738 5.35 -37.17 -30.54
C GLY A 738 5.51 -37.62 -29.09
N ILE A 739 6.76 -37.67 -28.63
CA ILE A 739 7.10 -38.06 -27.27
C ILE A 739 6.82 -36.90 -26.29
N LEU A 740 6.03 -37.15 -25.24
CA LEU A 740 5.76 -36.17 -24.19
C LEU A 740 7.03 -35.88 -23.39
N GLY A 741 7.39 -34.61 -23.25
CA GLY A 741 8.63 -34.14 -22.61
C GLY A 741 9.79 -33.92 -23.57
N GLU A 742 9.69 -34.37 -24.83
CA GLU A 742 10.72 -34.20 -25.87
C GLU A 742 10.16 -33.44 -27.09
N ASP A 743 9.34 -34.12 -27.92
CA ASP A 743 8.70 -33.51 -29.09
C ASP A 743 7.56 -32.57 -28.68
N ILE A 744 6.79 -32.97 -27.67
CA ILE A 744 5.69 -32.21 -27.08
C ILE A 744 6.17 -31.78 -25.70
N LEU A 745 6.53 -30.51 -25.54
CA LEU A 745 7.05 -30.01 -24.26
C LEU A 745 5.95 -30.04 -23.20
N LEU A 746 6.29 -30.57 -22.02
CA LEU A 746 5.46 -30.49 -20.82
C LEU A 746 6.14 -29.52 -19.85
N GLU A 747 5.48 -28.41 -19.59
CA GLU A 747 5.94 -27.35 -18.69
C GLU A 747 5.03 -27.27 -17.48
N ASP A 748 5.57 -26.89 -16.32
CA ASP A 748 4.76 -26.63 -15.13
C ASP A 748 4.04 -25.29 -15.29
N THR A 749 4.82 -24.28 -15.63
CA THR A 749 4.37 -22.94 -16.01
C THR A 749 5.08 -22.51 -17.29
N LEU A 750 4.40 -21.69 -18.08
CA LEU A 750 5.00 -21.16 -19.29
C LEU A 750 6.00 -20.05 -18.95
N ASP A 751 7.24 -20.17 -19.41
CA ASP A 751 8.26 -19.13 -19.35
C ASP A 751 8.47 -18.49 -20.73
N PRO A 752 8.02 -17.25 -20.95
CA PRO A 752 8.23 -16.53 -22.21
C PRO A 752 9.71 -16.36 -22.61
N GLY A 753 10.67 -16.45 -21.69
CA GLY A 753 12.10 -16.42 -22.00
C GLY A 753 12.61 -17.72 -22.66
N ARG A 754 11.80 -18.78 -22.70
CA ARG A 754 12.11 -20.05 -23.40
C ARG A 754 11.69 -20.06 -24.87
N HIS A 755 11.61 -18.88 -25.51
CA HIS A 755 11.20 -18.70 -26.91
C HIS A 755 11.79 -19.76 -27.87
N ALA A 756 13.11 -19.94 -27.86
CA ALA A 756 13.77 -20.88 -28.77
C ALA A 756 13.29 -22.34 -28.58
N HIS A 757 13.07 -22.76 -27.33
CA HIS A 757 12.53 -24.09 -27.02
C HIS A 757 11.10 -24.23 -27.57
N TYR A 758 10.24 -23.24 -27.31
CA TYR A 758 8.85 -23.26 -27.79
C TYR A 758 8.77 -23.23 -29.32
N GLN A 759 9.67 -22.51 -29.98
CA GLN A 759 9.76 -22.49 -31.43
C GLN A 759 10.13 -23.87 -32.00
N SER A 760 11.07 -24.58 -31.37
CA SER A 760 11.52 -25.91 -31.79
C SER A 760 10.53 -27.05 -31.51
N ALA A 761 9.69 -26.93 -30.49
CA ALA A 761 8.72 -27.95 -30.09
C ALA A 761 7.65 -28.22 -31.16
N ARG A 762 7.07 -29.43 -31.17
CA ARG A 762 5.87 -29.73 -32.01
C ARG A 762 4.59 -29.19 -31.38
N ALA A 763 4.48 -29.30 -30.05
CA ALA A 763 3.46 -28.66 -29.24
C ALA A 763 3.99 -28.33 -27.84
N VAL A 764 3.27 -27.46 -27.12
CA VAL A 764 3.60 -27.10 -25.74
C VAL A 764 2.38 -27.27 -24.85
N ILE A 765 2.52 -28.07 -23.80
CA ILE A 765 1.50 -28.33 -22.79
C ILE A 765 1.98 -27.76 -21.47
N ALA A 766 1.18 -26.92 -20.83
CA ALA A 766 1.48 -26.39 -19.51
C ALA A 766 0.53 -26.96 -18.45
N ARG A 767 1.00 -27.27 -17.25
CA ARG A 767 0.11 -27.69 -16.14
C ARG A 767 -0.62 -26.50 -15.52
N MET A 768 -0.04 -25.31 -15.59
CA MET A 768 -0.61 -24.08 -15.06
C MET A 768 -0.33 -22.90 -16.00
N GLY A 769 -1.28 -21.96 -16.08
CA GLY A 769 -1.13 -20.74 -16.85
C GLY A 769 -2.46 -20.04 -17.11
N GLY A 770 -2.40 -18.75 -17.37
CA GLY A 770 -3.58 -17.91 -17.67
C GLY A 770 -3.77 -17.67 -19.17
N ARG A 771 -5.00 -17.43 -19.64
CA ARG A 771 -5.24 -17.13 -21.07
C ARG A 771 -4.53 -15.86 -21.54
N LEU A 772 -4.44 -14.85 -20.68
CA LEU A 772 -3.75 -13.60 -20.94
C LEU A 772 -2.29 -13.61 -20.49
N SER A 773 -1.77 -14.77 -20.10
CA SER A 773 -0.41 -14.89 -19.62
C SER A 773 0.61 -14.64 -20.72
N HIS A 774 1.85 -14.38 -20.30
CA HIS A 774 2.91 -13.98 -21.21
C HIS A 774 3.31 -15.16 -22.10
N GLY A 775 3.48 -16.34 -21.51
CA GLY A 775 3.75 -17.56 -22.26
C GLY A 775 2.62 -17.93 -23.22
N SER A 776 1.35 -17.82 -22.79
CA SER A 776 0.19 -18.09 -23.65
C SER A 776 0.10 -17.13 -24.84
N THR A 777 0.64 -15.92 -24.73
CA THR A 777 0.66 -14.98 -25.86
C THR A 777 1.74 -15.35 -26.84
N LEU A 778 2.94 -15.61 -26.35
CA LEU A 778 4.07 -16.03 -27.17
C LEU A 778 3.71 -17.26 -28.02
N LEU A 779 3.06 -18.27 -27.44
CA LEU A 779 2.66 -19.47 -28.18
C LEU A 779 1.64 -19.17 -29.30
N ARG A 780 0.77 -18.17 -29.14
CA ARG A 780 -0.17 -17.74 -30.19
C ARG A 780 0.53 -17.00 -31.32
N GLU A 781 1.55 -16.20 -31.01
CA GLU A 781 2.36 -15.51 -32.00
C GLU A 781 3.21 -16.51 -32.81
N LEU A 782 3.82 -17.47 -32.13
CA LEU A 782 4.51 -18.61 -32.76
C LEU A 782 3.57 -19.55 -33.52
N ARG A 783 2.26 -19.40 -33.39
CA ARG A 783 1.23 -20.31 -33.93
C ARG A 783 1.50 -21.77 -33.57
N LYS A 784 1.94 -21.99 -32.33
CA LYS A 784 2.40 -23.28 -31.84
C LYS A 784 1.24 -24.04 -31.19
N PRO A 785 0.87 -25.25 -31.65
CA PRO A 785 -0.18 -26.05 -31.00
C PRO A 785 0.08 -26.18 -29.50
N SER A 786 -0.90 -25.79 -28.68
CA SER A 786 -0.64 -25.64 -27.24
C SER A 786 -1.89 -25.57 -26.38
N ALA A 787 -1.78 -26.03 -25.12
CA ALA A 787 -2.86 -25.99 -24.14
C ALA A 787 -2.35 -25.95 -22.70
N VAL A 788 -3.19 -25.46 -21.79
CA VAL A 788 -3.04 -25.66 -20.35
C VAL A 788 -3.86 -26.88 -19.95
N LEU A 789 -3.20 -27.92 -19.42
CA LEU A 789 -3.78 -29.17 -18.97
C LEU A 789 -3.31 -29.46 -17.53
N PRO A 790 -4.12 -29.11 -16.51
CA PRO A 790 -3.70 -29.26 -15.10
C PRO A 790 -3.45 -30.70 -14.67
N ASN A 791 -4.19 -31.66 -15.25
CA ASN A 791 -4.19 -33.06 -14.84
C ASN A 791 -3.51 -33.96 -15.87
N VAL A 792 -2.33 -33.58 -16.35
CA VAL A 792 -1.51 -34.49 -17.20
C VAL A 792 -0.97 -35.60 -16.31
N ASP A 793 -1.19 -36.85 -16.72
CA ASP A 793 -0.61 -38.01 -16.05
C ASP A 793 0.91 -38.04 -16.30
N MET A 794 1.68 -37.84 -15.23
CA MET A 794 3.14 -37.83 -15.29
C MET A 794 3.74 -39.17 -15.73
N ALA A 795 2.98 -40.27 -15.66
CA ALA A 795 3.39 -41.56 -16.20
C ALA A 795 3.45 -41.57 -17.75
N TRP A 796 2.93 -40.54 -18.42
CA TRP A 796 2.96 -40.42 -19.89
C TRP A 796 4.25 -39.74 -20.38
N VAL A 797 5.04 -39.14 -19.50
CA VAL A 797 6.31 -38.51 -19.87
C VAL A 797 7.27 -39.57 -20.42
N GLY A 798 7.90 -39.29 -21.56
CA GLY A 798 8.72 -40.24 -22.31
C GLY A 798 7.93 -41.24 -23.16
N ARG A 799 6.60 -41.16 -23.19
CA ARG A 799 5.74 -42.00 -24.04
C ARG A 799 5.20 -41.20 -25.23
N GLU A 800 4.80 -41.93 -26.27
CA GLU A 800 4.16 -41.33 -27.43
C GLU A 800 2.73 -40.91 -27.11
N VAL A 801 2.44 -39.64 -27.37
CA VAL A 801 1.13 -39.03 -27.15
C VAL A 801 0.69 -38.28 -28.39
N ARG A 802 -0.62 -38.12 -28.54
CA ARG A 802 -1.25 -37.30 -29.57
C ARG A 802 -1.94 -36.12 -28.90
N TYR A 803 -1.48 -34.93 -29.23
CA TYR A 803 -2.17 -33.69 -28.93
C TYR A 803 -3.14 -33.36 -30.06
N ALA A 804 -4.39 -33.04 -29.72
CA ALA A 804 -5.40 -32.57 -30.67
C ALA A 804 -6.28 -31.51 -30.02
N ASP A 805 -6.16 -30.25 -30.47
CA ASP A 805 -7.04 -29.13 -30.12
C ASP A 805 -7.38 -28.99 -28.62
N GLY A 806 -6.37 -29.17 -27.77
CA GLY A 806 -6.52 -29.04 -26.32
C GLY A 806 -6.79 -30.34 -25.58
N GLU A 807 -6.74 -31.49 -26.24
CA GLU A 807 -6.78 -32.80 -25.61
C GLU A 807 -5.44 -33.53 -25.80
N LEU A 808 -5.02 -34.27 -24.78
CA LEU A 808 -3.87 -35.15 -24.84
C LEU A 808 -4.34 -36.59 -24.72
N LEU A 809 -3.98 -37.41 -25.70
CA LEU A 809 -4.33 -38.82 -25.74
C LEU A 809 -3.05 -39.65 -25.78
N LEU A 810 -2.93 -40.63 -24.88
CA LEU A 810 -1.86 -41.61 -24.96
C LEU A 810 -2.04 -42.44 -26.23
N VAL A 811 -0.96 -42.59 -27.01
CA VAL A 811 -0.95 -43.55 -28.12
C VAL A 811 -0.61 -44.91 -27.49
N GLU A 812 -1.65 -45.72 -27.24
CA GLU A 812 -1.44 -47.10 -26.83
C GLU A 812 -0.77 -47.85 -27.99
N GLY A 813 0.40 -48.43 -27.71
CA GLY A 813 1.06 -49.33 -28.64
C GLY A 813 0.15 -50.52 -28.94
N GLN A 814 0.10 -50.91 -30.22
CA GLN A 814 -0.42 -52.22 -30.63
C GLN A 814 0.36 -53.37 -29.96
#